data_AF-A0A9X7NQE2-F1
#
_entry.id   AF-A0A9X7NQE2-F1
#
_cell.length_a   1.000
_cell.length_b   1.000
_cell.length_c   1.000
_cell.angle_alpha   90.00
_cell.angle_beta   90.00
_cell.angle_gamma   90.00
#
_symmetry.space_group_name_H-M   'P 1'
#
loop_
_entity.id
_entity.type
_entity.pdbx_description
1 polymer ?
#
loop_
_entity_poly.entity_id
_entity_poly.type
_entity_poly.pdbx_seq_one_letter_code
_entity_poly.pdbx_strand_id
1 'polypeptide(L)'
;MPLSNVLEAALAYARAGWPVFPCNPMPDVPSAKKKQAKSPLVGNDRDANFNPIPKTGGLYKATCDEKQIRAWWTKWPKALIGMRTGNASGVFVVDLDPRDGETLDDVEERLSAAVGDLPPGLRATTPSGGAHYYFKLPEGEETPRNAAKKLKGIDWRGDGGYVIVPPSVMLDGAGYEWSLGPDEGEAAEATPLLLDLIYQRGPFARHAKQFEKGGYGSGFSGRTLPSPANQNDAGSDAVRKYVQAAVTNAANEVKAAAEGTRGSTLNSVAFSLGKFVAAGALSEREVWAALADAADANGMTGVDGPNERDAKIRRGLEAGSVNAAEAQQRLEEIRREVEDRASRRGGWRKAEPPPHTDIPDGPPGPEGGFRVVGGTDHGADMPEDPSIANGVSLDALRECAELDTSDTDNAKRLLTHFGSDLAVLAMDGSAGGDWLHWCGTHWDMSGGLAGVQEKAKKVGDLINLETAYILETPIETEFLDRAAEDGWPREMLDQPFLTLSDFPEPVKHAAKALRAWQKRVANRANFGVTSKNAGRVEAMLKMAVSEIRKPADEFNPDPLLVSTRSHTLKFTREIDPDCPDPDVDRYIAELQVIDGHRREDWRMASVPIVWRGLDCPAPKWSKFLDRCLPDMEKRRTVQQVAGLGLLAMSPQFVMFHYGRGANGKSVFLETLARVLGPGLMVGLPRESIIGSGERSVGGASPDLYRLYGKTMVRILEVPGDEPLHEDLIKKLTGGEPFPVRTLFKGYFEFHNVATPHMSGNGLPTINGTDNGIWRRMLLVNWDQIIPENERRDFEEMVAELVREDGSGILAWLAAGVLDYLQNGLFIAPAVRAQTDSYHEEMDPIGEFWMTCVREDPVCEIQARDLYNAYRDWSTANAKRVRTETKFGRTIKDQVKKVTKNGRIYYEGIKLTDVPQPSDPGPLYETRSDY
;
A
#
# COMPACT_ATOMS: atom_id res chain seq x y z
N MET A 1 74.18 8.37 1.02
CA MET A 1 73.76 6.95 1.01
C MET A 1 73.21 6.65 -0.37
N PRO A 2 73.54 5.53 -1.02
CA PRO A 2 72.83 5.14 -2.24
C PRO A 2 71.34 5.01 -1.89
N LEU A 3 70.49 5.64 -2.70
CA LEU A 3 69.03 5.58 -2.52
C LEU A 3 68.61 4.11 -2.54
N SER A 4 67.73 3.68 -1.63
CA SER A 4 67.24 2.30 -1.66
C SER A 4 66.49 2.08 -2.97
N ASN A 5 66.67 0.90 -3.60
CA ASN A 5 66.00 0.53 -4.85
C ASN A 5 64.47 0.76 -4.77
N VAL A 6 63.89 0.60 -3.58
CA VAL A 6 62.46 0.81 -3.29
C VAL A 6 62.05 2.30 -3.33
N LEU A 7 62.89 3.22 -2.85
CA LEU A 7 62.60 4.66 -2.92
C LEU A 7 62.66 5.17 -4.37
N GLU A 8 63.66 4.76 -5.15
CA GLU A 8 63.73 5.17 -6.55
C GLU A 8 62.53 4.65 -7.35
N ALA A 9 62.10 3.41 -7.10
CA ALA A 9 60.86 2.88 -7.68
C ALA A 9 59.62 3.67 -7.25
N ALA A 10 59.48 4.00 -5.96
CA ALA A 10 58.36 4.82 -5.46
C ALA A 10 58.29 6.19 -6.15
N LEU A 11 59.44 6.81 -6.40
CA LEU A 11 59.55 8.08 -7.13
C LEU A 11 59.24 7.91 -8.63
N ALA A 12 59.65 6.80 -9.24
CA ALA A 12 59.30 6.48 -10.61
C ALA A 12 57.79 6.33 -10.81
N TYR A 13 57.10 5.64 -9.88
CA TYR A 13 55.64 5.53 -9.91
C TYR A 13 54.94 6.89 -9.76
N ALA A 14 55.41 7.71 -8.83
CA ALA A 14 54.88 9.06 -8.66
C ALA A 14 55.00 9.91 -9.93
N ARG A 15 56.14 9.82 -10.65
CA ARG A 15 56.35 10.49 -11.95
C ARG A 15 55.45 9.93 -13.05
N ALA A 16 55.13 8.64 -13.00
CA ALA A 16 54.16 8.00 -13.88
C ALA A 16 52.70 8.29 -13.52
N GLY A 17 52.45 9.16 -12.52
CA GLY A 17 51.10 9.54 -12.10
C GLY A 17 50.43 8.53 -11.16
N TRP A 18 51.18 7.58 -10.60
CA TRP A 18 50.68 6.61 -9.63
C TRP A 18 50.97 7.08 -8.20
N PRO A 19 49.94 7.52 -7.44
CA PRO A 19 50.15 8.02 -6.08
C PRO A 19 50.49 6.87 -5.12
N VAL A 20 51.57 7.05 -4.36
CA VAL A 20 52.13 6.04 -3.46
C VAL A 20 52.15 6.48 -2.00
N PHE A 21 52.25 5.52 -1.09
CA PHE A 21 52.41 5.71 0.36
C PHE A 21 53.14 4.50 1.01
N PRO A 22 53.76 4.66 2.19
CA PRO A 22 54.54 3.59 2.82
C PRO A 22 53.66 2.58 3.58
N CYS A 23 53.92 1.30 3.36
CA CYS A 23 53.24 0.16 4.01
C CYS A 23 54.20 -0.70 4.85
N ASN A 24 53.64 -1.42 5.82
CA ASN A 24 54.38 -2.19 6.81
C ASN A 24 55.00 -3.48 6.21
N PRO A 25 56.34 -3.65 6.25
CA PRO A 25 57.02 -4.82 5.69
C PRO A 25 57.09 -6.03 6.64
N MET A 26 56.57 -5.92 7.87
CA MET A 26 56.60 -7.02 8.85
C MET A 26 55.58 -8.11 8.48
N PRO A 27 55.94 -9.41 8.58
CA PRO A 27 54.96 -10.49 8.45
C PRO A 27 53.99 -10.52 9.64
N ASP A 28 52.80 -11.10 9.42
CA ASP A 28 51.80 -11.24 10.48
C ASP A 28 52.24 -12.28 11.52
N VAL A 29 52.09 -11.96 12.81
CA VAL A 29 52.36 -12.90 13.90
C VAL A 29 51.06 -13.66 14.24
N PRO A 30 51.07 -15.01 14.36
CA PRO A 30 49.86 -15.81 14.58
C PRO A 30 49.02 -15.42 15.81
N SER A 31 49.63 -14.79 16.81
CA SER A 31 49.00 -14.39 18.08
C SER A 31 48.43 -12.96 18.08
N ALA A 32 48.61 -12.19 17.01
CA ALA A 32 48.15 -10.81 16.95
C ALA A 32 46.63 -10.73 16.69
N LYS A 33 45.90 -9.96 17.50
CA LYS A 33 44.44 -9.74 17.34
C LYS A 33 44.05 -9.07 16.01
N LYS A 34 45.00 -8.47 15.29
CA LYS A 34 44.80 -7.84 13.97
C LYS A 34 46.04 -8.07 13.09
N LYS A 35 45.81 -8.35 11.81
CA LYS A 35 46.87 -8.39 10.79
C LYS A 35 47.51 -7.01 10.64
N GLN A 36 48.83 -6.95 10.71
CA GLN A 36 49.62 -5.73 10.58
C GLN A 36 50.50 -5.73 9.31
N ALA A 37 50.73 -6.89 8.71
CA ALA A 37 51.45 -7.00 7.45
C ALA A 37 50.76 -6.18 6.35
N LYS A 38 51.56 -5.46 5.56
CA LYS A 38 51.10 -4.68 4.40
C LYS A 38 50.11 -3.54 4.75
N SER A 39 49.93 -3.24 6.03
CA SER A 39 49.08 -2.14 6.50
C SER A 39 49.76 -0.77 6.31
N PRO A 40 49.01 0.32 6.14
CA PRO A 40 49.62 1.64 5.95
C PRO A 40 50.38 2.12 7.20
N LEU A 41 51.58 2.67 7.01
CA LEU A 41 52.39 3.26 8.09
C LEU A 41 51.99 4.71 8.41
N VAL A 42 51.15 5.31 7.56
CA VAL A 42 50.63 6.67 7.73
C VAL A 42 49.20 6.63 8.29
N GLY A 43 49.02 7.12 9.53
CA GLY A 43 47.73 7.13 10.21
C GLY A 43 46.80 8.27 9.79
N ASN A 44 45.54 8.19 10.26
CA ASN A 44 44.55 9.24 10.10
C ASN A 44 45.01 10.55 10.76
N ASP A 45 44.63 11.67 10.16
CA ASP A 45 44.70 12.96 10.83
C ASP A 45 43.76 12.97 12.03
N ARG A 46 44.04 13.86 12.98
CA ARG A 46 43.23 13.99 14.20
C ARG A 46 42.57 15.34 14.25
N ASP A 47 41.33 15.37 14.71
CA ASP A 47 40.61 16.62 14.97
C ASP A 47 41.16 17.33 16.22
N ALA A 48 40.60 18.50 16.54
CA ALA A 48 40.98 19.28 17.72
C ALA A 48 40.80 18.52 19.05
N ASN A 49 40.01 17.44 19.05
CA ASN A 49 39.74 16.58 20.20
C ASN A 49 40.57 15.29 20.17
N PHE A 50 41.60 15.24 19.31
CA PHE A 50 42.48 14.09 19.10
C PHE A 50 41.79 12.82 18.55
N ASN A 51 40.56 12.93 18.05
CA ASN A 51 39.86 11.80 17.42
C ASN A 51 40.35 11.59 15.98
N PRO A 52 40.50 10.34 15.52
CA PRO A 52 40.92 10.06 14.15
C PRO A 52 39.83 10.49 13.16
N ILE A 53 40.18 11.37 12.23
CA ILE A 53 39.29 11.81 11.15
C ILE A 53 39.19 10.68 10.11
N PRO A 54 38.01 10.12 9.82
CA PRO A 54 37.86 9.07 8.83
C PRO A 54 38.36 9.49 7.45
N LYS A 55 38.91 8.54 6.68
CA LYS A 55 39.38 8.74 5.30
C LYS A 55 40.47 9.82 5.12
N THR A 56 41.28 10.05 6.15
CA THR A 56 42.44 10.97 6.06
C THR A 56 43.78 10.26 6.16
N GLY A 57 43.83 8.98 6.57
CA GLY A 57 45.05 8.19 6.68
C GLY A 57 45.21 7.11 5.60
N GLY A 58 46.34 6.43 5.62
CA GLY A 58 46.65 5.33 4.71
C GLY A 58 46.61 5.74 3.23
N LEU A 59 45.84 4.99 2.43
CA LEU A 59 45.69 5.26 0.99
C LEU A 59 45.23 6.68 0.68
N TYR A 60 44.48 7.32 1.59
CA TYR A 60 43.99 8.69 1.37
C TYR A 60 45.11 9.74 1.47
N LYS A 61 46.29 9.36 1.99
CA LYS A 61 47.51 10.19 1.94
C LYS A 61 48.42 9.87 0.76
N ALA A 62 48.07 8.91 -0.11
CA ALA A 62 48.90 8.59 -1.27
C ALA A 62 49.14 9.84 -2.12
N THR A 63 50.39 10.05 -2.53
CA THR A 63 50.81 11.30 -3.20
C THR A 63 51.79 11.02 -4.33
N CYS A 64 51.89 11.96 -5.27
CA CYS A 64 52.94 12.02 -6.28
C CYS A 64 54.03 13.07 -5.94
N ASP A 65 53.92 13.75 -4.79
CA ASP A 65 54.93 14.71 -4.35
C ASP A 65 56.22 14.00 -3.91
N GLU A 66 57.27 14.11 -4.74
CA GLU A 66 58.59 13.54 -4.48
C GLU A 66 59.18 13.96 -3.14
N LYS A 67 58.92 15.18 -2.65
CA LYS A 67 59.45 15.64 -1.36
C LYS A 67 58.85 14.83 -0.22
N GLN A 68 57.54 14.65 -0.25
CA GLN A 68 56.82 13.87 0.75
C GLN A 68 57.20 12.39 0.71
N ILE A 69 57.38 11.83 -0.49
CA ILE A 69 57.82 10.44 -0.68
C ILE A 69 59.24 10.23 -0.12
N ARG A 70 60.19 11.11 -0.45
CA ARG A 70 61.55 11.07 0.13
C ARG A 70 61.52 11.16 1.65
N ALA A 71 60.66 12.01 2.21
CA ALA A 71 60.51 12.12 3.66
C ALA A 71 59.99 10.81 4.30
N TRP A 72 59.00 10.15 3.68
CA TRP A 72 58.50 8.87 4.18
C TRP A 72 59.52 7.75 4.14
N TRP A 73 60.26 7.59 3.05
CA TRP A 73 61.29 6.55 2.95
C TRP A 73 62.57 6.89 3.69
N THR A 74 62.81 8.17 4.03
CA THR A 74 63.82 8.53 5.05
C THR A 74 63.40 8.03 6.43
N LYS A 75 62.11 8.17 6.78
CA LYS A 75 61.56 7.70 8.07
C LYS A 75 61.43 6.18 8.14
N TRP A 76 61.07 5.53 7.03
CA TRP A 76 60.87 4.09 6.92
C TRP A 76 61.62 3.51 5.70
N PRO A 77 62.95 3.33 5.78
CA PRO A 77 63.77 2.93 4.64
C PRO A 77 63.43 1.57 4.02
N LYS A 78 62.76 0.71 4.79
CA LYS A 78 62.33 -0.65 4.39
C LYS A 78 60.82 -0.75 4.13
N ALA A 79 60.09 0.37 4.07
CA ALA A 79 58.65 0.35 3.81
C ALA A 79 58.35 -0.26 2.44
N LEU A 80 57.26 -1.03 2.37
CA LEU A 80 56.67 -1.45 1.10
C LEU A 80 56.03 -0.25 0.40
N ILE A 81 55.94 -0.30 -0.92
CA ILE A 81 55.28 0.71 -1.74
C ILE A 81 53.80 0.33 -1.87
N GLY A 82 52.94 1.02 -1.12
CA GLY A 82 51.50 0.98 -1.34
C GLY A 82 51.10 1.95 -2.44
N MET A 83 50.37 1.49 -3.44
CA MET A 83 49.82 2.31 -4.53
C MET A 83 48.30 2.35 -4.42
N ARG A 84 47.73 3.55 -4.38
CA ARG A 84 46.26 3.71 -4.37
C ARG A 84 45.71 3.37 -5.75
N THR A 85 44.63 2.58 -5.80
CA THR A 85 43.99 2.15 -7.06
C THR A 85 42.76 3.00 -7.39
N GLY A 86 42.28 2.88 -8.63
CA GLY A 86 41.09 3.56 -9.14
C GLY A 86 41.38 4.95 -9.72
N ASN A 87 40.44 5.88 -9.59
CA ASN A 87 40.51 7.22 -10.19
C ASN A 87 41.82 7.96 -9.88
N ALA A 88 42.41 7.73 -8.71
CA ALA A 88 43.64 8.39 -8.29
C ALA A 88 44.88 7.95 -9.07
N SER A 89 44.93 6.71 -9.57
CA SER A 89 46.05 6.16 -10.35
C SER A 89 45.72 5.95 -11.83
N GLY A 90 44.44 6.08 -12.21
CA GLY A 90 43.94 5.78 -13.55
C GLY A 90 43.89 4.29 -13.88
N VAL A 91 44.16 3.41 -12.91
CA VAL A 91 44.17 1.95 -13.09
C VAL A 91 43.47 1.23 -11.95
N PHE A 92 42.78 0.13 -12.27
CA PHE A 92 42.31 -0.84 -11.28
C PHE A 92 43.11 -2.14 -11.42
N VAL A 93 43.10 -2.96 -10.38
CA VAL A 93 43.90 -4.20 -10.33
C VAL A 93 43.01 -5.41 -10.12
N VAL A 94 43.19 -6.46 -10.91
CA VAL A 94 42.65 -7.80 -10.65
C VAL A 94 43.72 -8.59 -9.89
N ASP A 95 43.37 -9.01 -8.68
CA ASP A 95 44.24 -9.64 -7.68
C ASP A 95 43.91 -11.14 -7.63
N LEU A 96 44.81 -11.96 -8.18
CA LEU A 96 44.71 -13.42 -8.20
C LEU A 96 45.48 -13.98 -7.02
N ASP A 97 44.78 -14.61 -6.07
CA ASP A 97 45.36 -15.16 -4.84
C ASP A 97 44.96 -16.65 -4.71
N PRO A 98 45.83 -17.58 -5.17
CA PRO A 98 45.60 -19.01 -5.07
C PRO A 98 45.48 -19.45 -3.60
N ARG A 99 44.47 -20.28 -3.30
CA ARG A 99 44.18 -20.78 -1.95
C ARG A 99 43.79 -22.25 -1.99
N ASP A 100 43.85 -22.92 -0.85
CA ASP A 100 43.43 -24.32 -0.68
C ASP A 100 44.19 -25.32 -1.58
N GLY A 101 45.47 -25.06 -1.86
CA GLY A 101 46.32 -25.92 -2.69
C GLY A 101 46.24 -25.65 -4.20
N GLU A 102 45.49 -24.63 -4.62
CA GLU A 102 45.45 -24.16 -6.01
C GLU A 102 46.79 -23.49 -6.41
N THR A 103 47.16 -23.64 -7.68
CA THR A 103 48.26 -22.92 -8.33
C THR A 103 47.76 -21.61 -8.95
N LEU A 104 48.69 -20.74 -9.38
CA LEU A 104 48.33 -19.52 -10.11
C LEU A 104 47.62 -19.83 -11.44
N ASP A 105 48.09 -20.86 -12.15
CA ASP A 105 47.51 -21.30 -13.41
C ASP A 105 46.04 -21.72 -13.24
N ASP A 106 45.69 -22.38 -12.13
CA ASP A 106 44.30 -22.78 -11.84
C ASP A 106 43.35 -21.58 -11.69
N VAL A 107 43.86 -20.46 -11.13
CA VAL A 107 43.09 -19.23 -10.94
C VAL A 107 43.01 -18.42 -12.25
N GLU A 108 44.09 -18.42 -13.03
CA GLU A 108 44.13 -17.80 -14.36
C GLU A 108 43.20 -18.50 -15.35
N GLU A 109 43.20 -19.84 -15.37
CA GLU A 109 42.30 -20.64 -16.21
C GLU A 109 40.83 -20.36 -15.83
N ARG A 110 40.54 -20.26 -14.53
CA ARG A 110 39.19 -19.91 -14.04
C ARG A 110 38.75 -18.52 -14.51
N LEU A 111 39.65 -17.55 -14.52
CA LEU A 111 39.36 -16.20 -15.00
C LEU A 111 39.18 -16.20 -16.51
N SER A 112 40.08 -16.85 -17.27
CA SER A 112 39.98 -16.94 -18.73
C SER A 112 38.71 -17.69 -19.16
N ALA A 113 38.33 -18.77 -18.46
CA ALA A 113 37.08 -19.48 -18.71
C ALA A 113 35.84 -18.58 -18.49
N ALA A 114 35.93 -17.59 -17.60
CA ALA A 114 34.84 -16.66 -17.36
C ALA A 114 34.80 -15.54 -18.41
N VAL A 115 35.92 -14.87 -18.70
CA VAL A 115 35.92 -13.62 -19.48
C VAL A 115 36.71 -13.67 -20.78
N GLY A 116 37.23 -14.83 -21.14
CA GLY A 116 38.22 -15.02 -22.21
C GLY A 116 39.63 -14.63 -21.77
N ASP A 117 40.60 -14.83 -22.66
CA ASP A 117 41.99 -14.49 -22.40
C ASP A 117 42.13 -12.98 -22.11
N LEU A 118 42.86 -12.68 -21.04
CA LEU A 118 43.14 -11.30 -20.68
C LEU A 118 44.11 -10.68 -21.69
N PRO A 119 43.94 -9.40 -22.05
CA PRO A 119 44.86 -8.74 -22.94
C PRO A 119 46.25 -8.65 -22.28
N PRO A 120 47.33 -8.75 -23.07
CA PRO A 120 48.68 -8.61 -22.53
C PRO A 120 48.86 -7.20 -21.96
N GLY A 121 49.40 -7.12 -20.74
CA GLY A 121 49.57 -5.85 -20.03
C GLY A 121 50.26 -6.04 -18.68
N LEU A 122 50.44 -4.94 -17.97
CA LEU A 122 51.20 -4.91 -16.72
C LEU A 122 50.77 -6.01 -15.73
N ARG A 123 51.77 -6.77 -15.28
CA ARG A 123 51.59 -7.95 -14.42
C ARG A 123 52.71 -8.05 -13.39
N ALA A 124 52.35 -8.24 -12.13
CA ALA A 124 53.30 -8.46 -11.04
C ALA A 124 53.01 -9.77 -10.30
N THR A 125 54.05 -10.51 -9.90
CA THR A 125 53.93 -11.65 -8.99
C THR A 125 53.90 -11.18 -7.54
N THR A 126 53.21 -11.95 -6.70
CA THR A 126 53.07 -11.67 -5.26
C THR A 126 53.84 -12.69 -4.42
N PRO A 127 54.26 -12.32 -3.19
CA PRO A 127 54.94 -13.23 -2.26
C PRO A 127 54.18 -14.53 -1.91
N SER A 128 52.86 -14.54 -2.03
CA SER A 128 52.01 -15.69 -1.69
C SER A 128 51.78 -16.66 -2.85
N GLY A 129 52.45 -16.45 -3.99
CA GLY A 129 52.27 -17.27 -5.19
C GLY A 129 51.12 -16.81 -6.10
N GLY A 130 50.51 -15.66 -5.81
CA GLY A 130 49.49 -15.01 -6.65
C GLY A 130 50.05 -13.97 -7.64
N ALA A 131 49.18 -13.28 -8.35
CA ALA A 131 49.55 -12.21 -9.29
C ALA A 131 48.56 -11.02 -9.31
N HIS A 132 49.09 -9.83 -9.62
CA HIS A 132 48.31 -8.62 -9.86
C HIS A 132 48.34 -8.27 -11.36
N TYR A 133 47.16 -8.07 -11.96
CA TYR A 133 46.98 -7.59 -13.33
C TYR A 133 46.42 -6.17 -13.32
N TYR A 134 47.05 -5.24 -14.02
CA TYR A 134 46.70 -3.82 -13.98
C TYR A 134 45.99 -3.43 -15.27
N PHE A 135 44.83 -2.79 -15.13
CA PHE A 135 44.00 -2.39 -16.27
C PHE A 135 43.66 -0.90 -16.23
N LYS A 136 43.68 -0.28 -17.40
CA LYS A 136 43.04 1.01 -17.68
C LYS A 136 41.56 0.81 -17.93
N LEU A 137 40.79 1.83 -17.62
CA LEU A 137 39.36 1.83 -17.88
C LEU A 137 39.07 2.43 -19.26
N PRO A 138 38.22 1.80 -20.10
CA PRO A 138 37.76 2.38 -21.35
C PRO A 138 37.01 3.70 -21.15
N GLU A 139 37.03 4.57 -22.16
CA GLU A 139 36.34 5.87 -22.12
C GLU A 139 34.82 5.71 -21.93
N GLY A 140 34.25 6.44 -20.97
CA GLY A 140 32.81 6.44 -20.67
C GLY A 140 32.36 5.41 -19.62
N GLU A 141 33.23 4.52 -19.16
CA GLU A 141 32.93 3.62 -18.04
C GLU A 141 33.20 4.30 -16.69
N GLU A 142 32.44 3.91 -15.66
CA GLU A 142 32.74 4.33 -14.27
C GLU A 142 33.90 3.50 -13.73
N THR A 143 34.70 4.02 -12.79
CA THR A 143 35.79 3.24 -12.16
C THR A 143 35.24 2.20 -11.18
N PRO A 144 35.73 0.94 -11.21
CA PRO A 144 35.25 -0.10 -10.30
C PRO A 144 35.42 0.32 -8.84
N ARG A 145 34.48 -0.03 -7.97
CA ARG A 145 34.70 0.06 -6.51
C ARG A 145 35.51 -1.15 -6.05
N ASN A 146 36.32 -0.98 -5.00
CA ASN A 146 37.01 -2.10 -4.36
C ASN A 146 35.99 -3.16 -3.90
N ALA A 147 36.09 -4.38 -4.43
CA ALA A 147 35.23 -5.50 -4.08
C ALA A 147 36.04 -6.80 -3.95
N ALA A 148 35.54 -7.72 -3.13
CA ALA A 148 36.18 -9.01 -2.89
C ALA A 148 35.15 -10.14 -2.96
N LYS A 149 35.64 -11.38 -3.17
CA LYS A 149 34.88 -12.64 -3.06
C LYS A 149 33.73 -12.82 -4.07
N LYS A 150 33.90 -12.36 -5.31
CA LYS A 150 32.92 -12.57 -6.39
C LYS A 150 33.22 -13.83 -7.21
N LEU A 151 34.50 -14.16 -7.37
CA LEU A 151 34.98 -15.46 -7.82
C LEU A 151 36.00 -15.98 -6.79
N LYS A 152 36.08 -17.30 -6.61
CA LYS A 152 37.05 -17.90 -5.68
C LYS A 152 38.47 -17.56 -6.15
N GLY A 153 39.30 -17.03 -5.25
CA GLY A 153 40.70 -16.69 -5.52
C GLY A 153 40.92 -15.45 -6.40
N ILE A 154 39.86 -14.69 -6.73
CA ILE A 154 39.93 -13.52 -7.60
C ILE A 154 39.23 -12.34 -6.92
N ASP A 155 40.01 -11.31 -6.58
CA ASP A 155 39.54 -10.04 -6.04
C ASP A 155 39.88 -8.91 -7.02
N TRP A 156 39.27 -7.73 -6.87
CA TRP A 156 39.69 -6.55 -7.64
C TRP A 156 39.72 -5.27 -6.81
N ARG A 157 40.80 -4.51 -7.00
CA ARG A 157 41.13 -3.29 -6.28
C ARG A 157 40.87 -2.09 -7.19
N GLY A 158 39.71 -1.46 -6.98
CA GLY A 158 39.28 -0.25 -7.65
C GLY A 158 39.36 0.98 -6.74
N ASP A 159 38.46 1.95 -6.93
CA ASP A 159 38.42 3.14 -6.10
C ASP A 159 38.12 2.82 -4.63
N GLY A 160 38.81 3.52 -3.72
CA GLY A 160 38.84 3.22 -2.29
C GLY A 160 39.71 2.02 -1.87
N GLY A 161 40.48 1.43 -2.80
CA GLY A 161 41.43 0.34 -2.55
C GLY A 161 42.91 0.75 -2.75
N TYR A 162 43.82 -0.17 -2.45
CA TYR A 162 45.24 -0.06 -2.77
C TYR A 162 45.87 -1.45 -2.96
N VAL A 163 47.03 -1.50 -3.63
CA VAL A 163 47.88 -2.69 -3.77
C VAL A 163 49.30 -2.40 -3.32
N ILE A 164 50.09 -3.45 -3.06
CA ILE A 164 51.54 -3.33 -2.93
C ILE A 164 52.16 -3.57 -4.31
N VAL A 165 53.08 -2.69 -4.72
CA VAL A 165 53.73 -2.76 -6.05
C VAL A 165 55.20 -3.16 -5.94
N PRO A 166 55.76 -3.85 -6.97
CA PRO A 166 57.20 -4.14 -7.04
C PRO A 166 58.07 -2.87 -6.97
N PRO A 167 59.36 -2.92 -6.59
CA PRO A 167 60.11 -4.08 -6.11
C PRO A 167 60.00 -4.21 -4.57
N SER A 168 58.80 -4.07 -4.00
CA SER A 168 58.61 -4.14 -2.54
C SER A 168 58.97 -5.52 -1.99
N VAL A 169 59.81 -5.56 -0.95
CA VAL A 169 60.26 -6.81 -0.29
C VAL A 169 59.89 -6.79 1.19
N MET A 170 59.24 -7.87 1.64
CA MET A 170 58.92 -8.12 3.04
C MET A 170 60.20 -8.37 3.87
N LEU A 171 60.13 -8.24 5.19
CA LEU A 171 61.32 -8.47 6.04
C LEU A 171 61.80 -9.93 6.09
N ASP A 172 60.94 -10.89 5.73
CA ASP A 172 61.28 -12.31 5.59
C ASP A 172 61.94 -12.66 4.24
N GLY A 173 62.12 -11.66 3.37
CA GLY A 173 62.77 -11.81 2.06
C GLY A 173 61.81 -12.07 0.90
N ALA A 174 60.51 -12.27 1.16
CA ALA A 174 59.54 -12.50 0.10
C ALA A 174 59.14 -11.18 -0.61
N GLY A 175 59.20 -11.15 -1.94
CA GLY A 175 59.11 -9.91 -2.73
C GLY A 175 57.98 -9.89 -3.75
N TYR A 176 57.60 -8.67 -4.15
CA TYR A 176 56.77 -8.40 -5.32
C TYR A 176 57.68 -8.09 -6.51
N GLU A 177 57.47 -8.75 -7.64
CA GLU A 177 58.30 -8.60 -8.84
C GLU A 177 57.42 -8.34 -10.08
N TRP A 178 57.91 -7.51 -11.01
CA TRP A 178 57.23 -7.33 -12.30
C TRP A 178 57.53 -8.53 -13.20
N SER A 179 56.48 -9.15 -13.72
CA SER A 179 56.57 -10.08 -14.86
C SER A 179 56.47 -9.35 -16.19
N LEU A 180 55.70 -8.25 -16.22
CA LEU A 180 55.69 -7.26 -17.28
C LEU A 180 55.49 -5.90 -16.62
N GLY A 181 56.54 -5.09 -16.57
CA GLY A 181 56.59 -3.84 -15.80
C GLY A 181 56.32 -2.58 -16.62
N PRO A 182 56.14 -1.42 -15.97
CA PRO A 182 55.91 -0.12 -16.63
C PRO A 182 57.01 0.31 -17.61
N ASP A 183 58.22 -0.24 -17.46
CA ASP A 183 59.34 0.01 -18.38
C ASP A 183 59.21 -0.78 -19.70
N GLU A 184 58.33 -1.80 -19.75
CA GLU A 184 58.14 -2.72 -20.87
C GLU A 184 56.80 -2.51 -21.60
N GLY A 185 55.88 -1.73 -21.03
CA GLY A 185 54.58 -1.42 -21.64
C GLY A 185 53.63 -0.67 -20.73
N GLU A 186 52.40 -0.42 -21.21
CA GLU A 186 51.35 0.23 -20.43
C GLU A 186 50.32 -0.78 -19.90
N ALA A 187 49.52 -0.37 -18.91
CA ALA A 187 48.37 -1.15 -18.48
C ALA A 187 47.36 -1.28 -19.64
N ALA A 188 46.92 -2.50 -19.91
CA ALA A 188 45.96 -2.78 -20.97
C ALA A 188 44.57 -2.22 -20.64
N GLU A 189 43.78 -1.88 -21.65
CA GLU A 189 42.37 -1.57 -21.43
C GLU A 189 41.59 -2.83 -21.01
N ALA A 190 40.70 -2.68 -20.05
CA ALA A 190 39.83 -3.77 -19.60
C ALA A 190 38.85 -4.18 -20.70
N THR A 191 38.72 -5.49 -20.93
CA THR A 191 37.76 -6.01 -21.91
C THR A 191 36.31 -5.82 -21.41
N PRO A 192 35.32 -5.67 -22.31
CA PRO A 192 33.92 -5.54 -21.92
C PRO A 192 33.43 -6.70 -21.04
N LEU A 193 33.83 -7.95 -21.30
CA LEU A 193 33.45 -9.10 -20.48
C LEU A 193 34.06 -9.07 -19.08
N LEU A 194 35.31 -8.59 -18.96
CA LEU A 194 35.93 -8.37 -17.65
C LEU A 194 35.17 -7.30 -16.86
N LEU A 195 34.75 -6.21 -17.51
CA LEU A 195 33.94 -5.17 -16.88
C LEU A 195 32.53 -5.67 -16.54
N ASP A 196 31.91 -6.48 -17.39
CA ASP A 196 30.62 -7.10 -17.11
C ASP A 196 30.70 -8.02 -15.89
N LEU A 197 31.78 -8.79 -15.75
CA LEU A 197 32.04 -9.61 -14.56
C LEU A 197 32.19 -8.73 -13.31
N ILE A 198 32.97 -7.66 -13.41
CA ILE A 198 33.23 -6.73 -12.30
C ILE A 198 31.95 -6.01 -11.85
N TYR A 199 31.14 -5.55 -12.80
CA TYR A 199 29.90 -4.82 -12.54
C TYR A 199 28.66 -5.70 -12.38
N GLN A 200 28.80 -7.02 -12.59
CA GLN A 200 27.68 -7.95 -12.61
C GLN A 200 26.62 -7.49 -13.62
N ARG A 201 27.08 -7.17 -14.84
CA ARG A 201 26.27 -6.81 -16.01
C ARG A 201 26.25 -8.00 -16.98
N GLY A 202 25.44 -7.91 -18.03
CA GLY A 202 25.38 -8.90 -19.09
C GLY A 202 25.24 -10.34 -18.56
N PRO A 203 26.13 -11.28 -18.98
CA PRO A 203 26.08 -12.70 -18.61
C PRO A 203 26.51 -12.99 -17.16
N PHE A 204 27.07 -12.01 -16.43
CA PHE A 204 27.47 -12.16 -15.03
C PHE A 204 26.53 -11.44 -14.06
N ALA A 205 25.44 -10.87 -14.58
CA ALA A 205 24.39 -10.33 -13.74
C ALA A 205 23.89 -11.42 -12.78
N ARG A 206 23.62 -11.05 -11.52
CA ARG A 206 23.32 -12.00 -10.43
C ARG A 206 22.13 -12.94 -10.66
N HIS A 207 21.38 -12.79 -11.77
CA HIS A 207 20.31 -13.68 -12.22
C HIS A 207 20.65 -14.50 -13.49
N ALA A 208 21.90 -14.46 -13.99
CA ALA A 208 22.30 -15.18 -15.20
C ALA A 208 22.67 -16.67 -14.97
N LYS A 209 22.75 -17.14 -13.72
CA LYS A 209 23.17 -18.52 -13.42
C LYS A 209 22.08 -19.60 -13.49
N GLN A 210 20.91 -19.31 -14.05
CA GLN A 210 19.86 -20.33 -14.28
C GLN A 210 19.37 -20.46 -15.73
N PHE A 211 19.82 -19.62 -16.67
CA PHE A 211 19.30 -19.61 -18.05
C PHE A 211 20.18 -20.30 -19.12
N GLU A 212 21.29 -20.94 -18.75
CA GLU A 212 22.21 -21.54 -19.74
C GLU A 212 22.03 -23.06 -20.00
N LYS A 213 20.85 -23.63 -19.73
CA LYS A 213 20.49 -24.94 -20.30
C LYS A 213 19.17 -24.90 -21.05
N GLY A 214 19.23 -24.39 -22.27
CA GLY A 214 18.16 -24.52 -23.26
C GLY A 214 18.08 -23.31 -24.17
N GLY A 215 18.91 -23.27 -25.22
CA GLY A 215 18.84 -22.19 -26.21
C GLY A 215 17.54 -22.23 -27.00
N TYR A 216 17.03 -21.05 -27.38
CA TYR A 216 16.38 -20.76 -28.66
C TYR A 216 16.17 -19.25 -28.81
N GLY A 217 16.68 -18.71 -29.93
CA GLY A 217 15.91 -17.81 -30.79
C GLY A 217 15.70 -16.35 -30.37
N SER A 218 16.52 -15.49 -30.97
CA SER A 218 16.26 -14.07 -31.22
C SER A 218 14.84 -13.77 -31.72
N GLY A 219 14.18 -12.76 -31.14
CA GLY A 219 13.01 -12.16 -31.76
C GLY A 219 12.26 -11.21 -30.84
N PHE A 220 12.70 -9.96 -30.73
CA PHE A 220 11.84 -8.76 -30.79
C PHE A 220 12.74 -7.51 -30.77
N SER A 221 12.95 -6.95 -31.95
CA SER A 221 13.45 -5.60 -32.14
C SER A 221 12.31 -4.62 -31.86
N GLY A 222 12.39 -3.87 -30.76
CA GLY A 222 11.43 -2.82 -30.45
C GLY A 222 12.08 -1.77 -29.57
N ARG A 223 12.18 -0.53 -30.10
CA ARG A 223 12.80 0.64 -29.47
C ARG A 223 12.49 0.76 -27.97
N THR A 224 13.51 0.64 -27.13
CA THR A 224 13.41 0.98 -25.71
C THR A 224 13.40 2.51 -25.61
N LEU A 225 12.26 3.10 -25.23
CA LEU A 225 12.26 4.48 -24.75
C LEU A 225 13.13 4.56 -23.48
N PRO A 226 13.83 5.67 -23.24
CA PRO A 226 14.70 5.81 -22.08
C PRO A 226 13.91 5.61 -20.78
N SER A 227 14.44 4.74 -19.92
CA SER A 227 13.90 4.51 -18.57
C SER A 227 13.88 5.82 -17.77
N PRO A 228 12.86 6.08 -16.93
CA PRO A 228 12.82 7.21 -16.00
C PRO A 228 13.97 7.22 -14.96
N ALA A 229 14.91 6.28 -15.03
CA ALA A 229 16.12 6.23 -14.22
C ALA A 229 17.05 7.46 -14.36
N ASN A 230 16.85 8.32 -15.36
CA ASN A 230 17.64 9.54 -15.58
C ASN A 230 17.02 10.83 -15.02
N GLN A 231 15.89 10.76 -14.30
CA GLN A 231 15.29 11.94 -13.68
C GLN A 231 15.24 11.78 -12.16
N ASN A 232 16.01 12.62 -11.46
CA ASN A 232 16.02 12.73 -10.00
C ASN A 232 14.95 13.72 -9.53
N ASP A 233 13.70 13.47 -9.88
CA ASP A 233 12.55 14.23 -9.39
C ASP A 233 11.61 13.34 -8.55
N ALA A 234 10.83 13.99 -7.68
CA ALA A 234 9.96 13.30 -6.73
C ALA A 234 8.83 12.50 -7.41
N GLY A 235 8.38 12.90 -8.60
CA GLY A 235 7.38 12.19 -9.38
C GLY A 235 7.92 10.90 -9.99
N SER A 236 9.15 10.94 -10.52
CA SER A 236 9.86 9.77 -11.06
C SER A 236 10.20 8.73 -9.97
N ASP A 237 10.54 9.18 -8.75
CA ASP A 237 10.75 8.28 -7.60
C ASP A 237 9.44 7.62 -7.13
N ALA A 238 8.31 8.36 -7.14
CA ALA A 238 7.00 7.82 -6.79
C ALA A 238 6.50 6.77 -7.80
N VAL A 239 6.69 7.02 -9.10
CA VAL A 239 6.41 6.06 -10.17
C VAL A 239 7.23 4.79 -9.99
N ARG A 240 8.53 4.91 -9.71
CA ARG A 240 9.42 3.76 -9.47
C ARG A 240 8.95 2.90 -8.30
N LYS A 241 8.58 3.53 -7.17
CA LYS A 241 8.05 2.83 -5.99
C LYS A 241 6.73 2.12 -6.28
N TYR A 242 5.84 2.76 -7.05
CA TYR A 242 4.55 2.19 -7.44
C TYR A 242 4.71 0.92 -8.28
N VAL A 243 5.51 0.98 -9.35
CA VAL A 243 5.70 -0.19 -10.24
C VAL A 243 6.51 -1.30 -9.58
N GLN A 244 7.48 -0.97 -8.73
CA GLN A 244 8.22 -1.96 -7.94
C GLN A 244 7.29 -2.70 -6.96
N ALA A 245 6.37 -2.00 -6.32
CA ALA A 245 5.36 -2.63 -5.46
C ALA A 245 4.43 -3.56 -6.24
N ALA A 246 4.07 -3.20 -7.48
CA ALA A 246 3.27 -4.06 -8.35
C ALA A 246 3.99 -5.38 -8.68
N VAL A 247 5.29 -5.35 -8.97
CA VAL A 247 6.12 -6.55 -9.20
C VAL A 247 6.20 -7.41 -7.94
N THR A 248 6.44 -6.79 -6.78
CA THR A 248 6.52 -7.52 -5.51
C THR A 248 5.20 -8.20 -5.15
N ASN A 249 4.07 -7.52 -5.37
CA ASN A 249 2.75 -8.09 -5.10
C ASN A 249 2.42 -9.26 -6.04
N ALA A 250 2.71 -9.11 -7.34
CA ALA A 250 2.52 -10.17 -8.33
C ALA A 250 3.37 -11.42 -8.04
N ALA A 251 4.63 -11.22 -7.62
CA ALA A 251 5.50 -12.33 -7.21
C ALA A 251 4.97 -13.02 -5.94
N ASN A 252 4.49 -12.28 -4.96
CA ASN A 252 3.88 -12.87 -3.77
C ASN A 252 2.58 -13.64 -4.10
N GLU A 253 1.79 -13.14 -5.05
CA GLU A 253 0.56 -13.79 -5.50
C GLU A 253 0.83 -15.14 -6.18
N VAL A 254 1.82 -15.17 -7.09
CA VAL A 254 2.26 -16.43 -7.68
C VAL A 254 2.81 -17.35 -6.60
N LYS A 255 3.67 -16.87 -5.70
CA LYS A 255 4.28 -17.70 -4.65
C LYS A 255 3.25 -18.36 -3.73
N ALA A 256 2.10 -17.73 -3.51
CA ALA A 256 1.06 -18.22 -2.62
C ALA A 256 -0.12 -18.90 -3.34
N ALA A 257 -0.04 -19.09 -4.66
CA ALA A 257 -1.09 -19.73 -5.45
C ALA A 257 -1.28 -21.22 -5.09
N ALA A 258 -2.54 -21.63 -4.89
CA ALA A 258 -2.90 -22.99 -4.53
C ALA A 258 -2.67 -23.97 -5.70
N GLU A 259 -2.33 -25.22 -5.37
CA GLU A 259 -2.16 -26.29 -6.34
C GLU A 259 -3.40 -26.43 -7.25
N GLY A 260 -3.19 -26.52 -8.57
CA GLY A 260 -4.26 -26.47 -9.58
C GLY A 260 -4.60 -25.07 -10.12
N THR A 261 -4.25 -23.99 -9.42
CA THR A 261 -4.48 -22.59 -9.87
C THR A 261 -3.20 -21.83 -10.24
N ARG A 262 -2.02 -22.37 -9.88
CA ARG A 262 -0.70 -21.73 -10.08
C ARG A 262 -0.47 -21.22 -11.50
N GLY A 263 -0.88 -22.00 -12.50
CA GLY A 263 -0.71 -21.66 -13.91
C GLY A 263 -1.58 -20.50 -14.40
N SER A 264 -2.85 -20.44 -13.96
CA SER A 264 -3.73 -19.34 -14.32
C SER A 264 -3.35 -18.05 -13.57
N THR A 265 -2.92 -18.17 -12.30
CA THR A 265 -2.38 -17.05 -11.53
C THR A 265 -1.12 -16.47 -12.17
N LEU A 266 -0.14 -17.30 -12.54
CA LEU A 266 1.09 -16.86 -13.21
C LEU A 266 0.80 -16.09 -14.51
N ASN A 267 -0.10 -16.62 -15.34
CA ASN A 267 -0.51 -15.98 -16.58
C ASN A 267 -1.26 -14.65 -16.33
N SER A 268 -2.14 -14.60 -15.32
CA SER A 268 -2.93 -13.41 -14.98
C SER A 268 -2.08 -12.26 -14.44
N VAL A 269 -1.11 -12.56 -13.58
CA VAL A 269 -0.21 -11.51 -13.06
C VAL A 269 0.79 -11.07 -14.12
N ALA A 270 1.25 -11.98 -15.00
CA ALA A 270 2.08 -11.62 -16.16
C ALA A 270 1.30 -10.71 -17.12
N PHE A 271 0.02 -10.99 -17.38
CA PHE A 271 -0.87 -10.11 -18.11
C PHE A 271 -0.99 -8.73 -17.47
N SER A 272 -1.18 -8.68 -16.16
CA SER A 272 -1.32 -7.40 -15.44
C SER A 272 -0.04 -6.56 -15.43
N LEU A 273 1.14 -7.19 -15.45
CA LEU A 273 2.43 -6.48 -15.50
C LEU A 273 2.85 -6.12 -16.94
N GLY A 274 2.33 -6.81 -17.96
CA GLY A 274 2.63 -6.56 -19.37
C GLY A 274 2.39 -5.11 -19.80
N LYS A 275 1.37 -4.44 -19.25
CA LYS A 275 1.09 -3.02 -19.54
C LYS A 275 2.19 -2.07 -19.05
N PHE A 276 2.82 -2.37 -17.91
CA PHE A 276 3.90 -1.54 -17.36
C PHE A 276 5.24 -1.78 -18.08
N VAL A 277 5.45 -3.01 -18.57
CA VAL A 277 6.58 -3.35 -19.45
C VAL A 277 6.46 -2.60 -20.77
N ALA A 278 5.28 -2.66 -21.41
CA ALA A 278 5.02 -1.96 -22.66
C ALA A 278 5.02 -0.43 -22.51
N ALA A 279 4.62 0.09 -21.34
CA ALA A 279 4.73 1.51 -21.00
C ALA A 279 6.17 1.99 -20.72
N GLY A 280 7.15 1.07 -20.68
CA GLY A 280 8.56 1.38 -20.39
C GLY A 280 8.87 1.67 -18.92
N ALA A 281 7.93 1.37 -18.01
CA ALA A 281 8.07 1.63 -16.58
C ALA A 281 8.70 0.46 -15.81
N LEU A 282 8.57 -0.76 -16.33
CA LEU A 282 9.25 -1.96 -15.85
C LEU A 282 10.03 -2.59 -17.00
N SER A 283 11.18 -3.20 -16.70
CA SER A 283 11.80 -4.07 -17.70
C SER A 283 11.12 -5.43 -17.72
N GLU A 284 10.98 -6.00 -18.93
CA GLU A 284 10.47 -7.37 -19.09
C GLU A 284 11.30 -8.36 -18.27
N ARG A 285 12.61 -8.12 -18.18
CA ARG A 285 13.56 -8.92 -17.41
C ARG A 285 13.27 -8.92 -15.90
N GLU A 286 12.94 -7.77 -15.31
CA GLU A 286 12.62 -7.67 -13.88
C GLU A 286 11.31 -8.39 -13.54
N VAL A 287 10.29 -8.21 -14.39
CA VAL A 287 9.01 -8.88 -14.23
C VAL A 287 9.17 -10.39 -14.39
N TRP A 288 9.87 -10.82 -15.43
CA TRP A 288 10.12 -12.22 -15.71
C TRP A 288 10.85 -12.91 -14.55
N ALA A 289 11.92 -12.30 -14.05
CA ALA A 289 12.68 -12.86 -12.93
C ALA A 289 11.81 -13.01 -11.68
N ALA A 290 11.05 -11.97 -11.31
CA ALA A 290 10.20 -12.01 -10.13
C ALA A 290 9.08 -13.06 -10.22
N LEU A 291 8.48 -13.23 -11.39
CA LEU A 291 7.41 -14.22 -11.61
C LEU A 291 7.94 -15.65 -11.73
N ALA A 292 9.11 -15.83 -12.35
CA ALA A 292 9.77 -17.12 -12.43
C ALA A 292 10.21 -17.62 -11.04
N ASP A 293 10.84 -16.76 -10.24
CA ASP A 293 11.24 -17.08 -8.86
C ASP A 293 10.03 -17.45 -7.99
N ALA A 294 8.91 -16.75 -8.18
CA ALA A 294 7.68 -17.02 -7.46
C ALA A 294 7.02 -18.36 -7.88
N ALA A 295 7.04 -18.69 -9.16
CA ALA A 295 6.54 -19.96 -9.69
C ALA A 295 7.44 -21.15 -9.30
N ASP A 296 8.73 -20.90 -9.11
CA ASP A 296 9.67 -21.89 -8.57
C ASP A 296 9.37 -22.11 -7.07
N ALA A 297 9.16 -21.02 -6.33
CA ALA A 297 8.90 -21.08 -4.89
C ALA A 297 7.55 -21.74 -4.51
N ASN A 298 6.56 -21.74 -5.40
CA ASN A 298 5.28 -22.43 -5.17
C ASN A 298 5.27 -23.89 -5.70
N GLY A 299 6.37 -24.36 -6.28
CA GLY A 299 6.51 -25.71 -6.82
C GLY A 299 5.86 -25.93 -8.20
N MET A 300 5.30 -24.91 -8.85
CA MET A 300 4.72 -25.01 -10.20
C MET A 300 5.74 -25.50 -11.22
N THR A 301 6.98 -25.01 -11.15
CA THR A 301 8.05 -25.40 -12.07
C THR A 301 8.44 -26.88 -11.94
N GLY A 302 8.26 -27.46 -10.75
CA GLY A 302 8.46 -28.89 -10.53
C GLY A 302 7.34 -29.75 -11.15
N VAL A 303 6.15 -29.19 -11.37
CA VAL A 303 4.96 -29.90 -11.88
C VAL A 303 4.78 -29.68 -13.39
N ASP A 304 4.74 -28.41 -13.83
CA ASP A 304 4.47 -28.02 -15.22
C ASP A 304 5.76 -27.95 -16.07
N GLY A 305 6.92 -27.87 -15.42
CA GLY A 305 8.22 -27.67 -16.06
C GLY A 305 8.53 -26.21 -16.41
N PRO A 306 9.83 -25.85 -16.51
CA PRO A 306 10.26 -24.47 -16.75
C PRO A 306 9.79 -23.91 -18.10
N ASN A 307 9.65 -24.76 -19.12
CA ASN A 307 9.18 -24.33 -20.44
C ASN A 307 7.72 -23.86 -20.43
N GLU A 308 6.85 -24.54 -19.68
CA GLU A 308 5.43 -24.17 -19.60
C GLU A 308 5.23 -22.96 -18.68
N ARG A 309 6.03 -22.85 -17.60
CA ARG A 309 6.13 -21.62 -16.79
C ARG A 309 6.50 -20.42 -17.66
N ASP A 310 7.57 -20.54 -18.43
CA ASP A 310 8.11 -19.47 -19.28
C ASP A 310 7.15 -19.10 -20.41
N ALA A 311 6.47 -20.09 -21.01
CA ALA A 311 5.43 -19.85 -21.98
C ALA A 311 4.23 -19.10 -21.39
N LYS A 312 3.83 -19.41 -20.14
CA LYS A 312 2.75 -18.69 -19.43
C LYS A 312 3.13 -17.25 -19.09
N ILE A 313 4.38 -17.00 -18.66
CA ILE A 313 4.87 -15.63 -18.42
C ILE A 313 4.87 -14.84 -19.72
N ARG A 314 5.42 -15.41 -20.80
CA ARG A 314 5.47 -14.75 -22.13
C ARG A 314 4.09 -14.40 -22.66
N ARG A 315 3.18 -15.39 -22.70
CA ARG A 315 1.79 -15.18 -23.17
C ARG A 315 1.06 -14.13 -22.36
N GLY A 316 1.27 -14.12 -21.05
CA GLY A 316 0.73 -13.08 -20.17
C GLY A 316 1.27 -11.71 -20.55
N LEU A 317 2.59 -11.52 -20.57
CA LEU A 317 3.21 -10.21 -20.87
C LEU A 317 2.83 -9.68 -22.25
N GLU A 318 2.85 -10.54 -23.27
CA GLU A 318 2.43 -10.21 -24.63
C GLU A 318 0.96 -9.77 -24.66
N ALA A 319 0.05 -10.54 -24.06
CA ALA A 319 -1.37 -10.20 -24.01
C ALA A 319 -1.66 -8.93 -23.19
N GLY A 320 -0.87 -8.66 -22.15
CA GLY A 320 -0.99 -7.47 -21.31
C GLY A 320 -0.47 -6.19 -21.94
N SER A 321 0.44 -6.31 -22.92
CA SER A 321 1.09 -5.18 -23.59
C SER A 321 0.12 -4.24 -24.31
N VAL A 322 -1.05 -4.74 -24.73
CA VAL A 322 -2.10 -3.96 -25.41
C VAL A 322 -2.67 -2.83 -24.54
N ASN A 323 -2.50 -2.90 -23.22
CA ASN A 323 -3.02 -1.92 -22.26
C ASN A 323 -1.97 -0.86 -21.85
N ALA A 324 -0.89 -0.68 -22.63
CA ALA A 324 0.20 0.25 -22.32
C ALA A 324 -0.27 1.71 -22.12
N ALA A 325 -1.27 2.16 -22.89
CA ALA A 325 -1.80 3.53 -22.81
C ALA A 325 -2.48 3.81 -21.46
N GLU A 326 -3.21 2.84 -20.91
CA GLU A 326 -3.84 2.93 -19.58
C GLU A 326 -2.77 3.04 -18.48
N ALA A 327 -1.71 2.23 -18.59
CA ALA A 327 -0.57 2.30 -17.67
C ALA A 327 0.14 3.66 -17.75
N GLN A 328 0.38 4.18 -18.95
CA GLN A 328 1.00 5.50 -19.13
C GLN A 328 0.17 6.62 -18.49
N GLN A 329 -1.14 6.62 -18.67
CA GLN A 329 -2.04 7.58 -18.03
C GLN A 329 -1.92 7.53 -16.50
N ARG A 330 -1.96 6.34 -15.90
CA ARG A 330 -1.88 6.19 -14.45
C ARG A 330 -0.53 6.63 -13.89
N LEU A 331 0.57 6.35 -14.59
CA LEU A 331 1.90 6.79 -14.16
C LEU A 331 2.05 8.31 -14.20
N GLU A 332 1.41 8.97 -15.15
CA GLU A 332 1.39 10.43 -15.25
C GLU A 332 0.54 11.09 -14.16
N GLU A 333 -0.59 10.47 -13.77
CA GLU A 333 -1.39 10.90 -12.61
C GLU A 333 -0.57 10.86 -11.32
N ILE A 334 0.18 9.77 -11.09
CA ILE A 334 1.03 9.62 -9.90
C ILE A 334 2.09 10.73 -9.83
N ARG A 335 2.66 11.13 -10.97
CA ARG A 335 3.60 12.26 -11.03
C ARG A 335 2.93 13.56 -10.61
N ARG A 336 1.76 13.88 -11.19
CA ARG A 336 0.98 15.08 -10.87
C ARG A 336 0.55 15.15 -9.41
N GLU A 337 0.14 14.03 -8.82
CA GLU A 337 -0.25 13.93 -7.41
C GLU A 337 0.89 14.34 -6.46
N VAL A 338 2.14 14.03 -6.81
CA VAL A 338 3.33 14.36 -5.99
C VAL A 338 3.75 15.81 -6.18
N GLU A 339 3.67 16.32 -7.40
CA GLU A 339 3.95 17.72 -7.73
C GLU A 339 2.95 18.67 -7.04
N ASP A 340 1.66 18.31 -7.01
CA ASP A 340 0.63 19.10 -6.33
C ASP A 340 0.77 19.05 -4.79
N ARG A 341 1.27 17.95 -4.24
CA ARG A 341 1.63 17.89 -2.80
C ARG A 341 2.84 18.75 -2.47
N ALA A 342 3.81 18.87 -3.38
CA ALA A 342 4.98 19.71 -3.21
C ALA A 342 4.62 21.22 -3.29
N SER A 343 3.72 21.60 -4.20
CA SER A 343 3.24 22.98 -4.32
C SER A 343 2.48 23.46 -3.07
N ARG A 344 1.66 22.59 -2.46
CA ARG A 344 0.90 22.88 -1.22
C ARG A 344 1.78 23.05 0.02
N ARG A 345 3.00 22.49 0.04
CA ARG A 345 3.96 22.67 1.15
C ARG A 345 4.74 24.00 1.09
N GLY A 346 4.85 24.63 -0.08
CA GLY A 346 5.57 25.90 -0.26
C GLY A 346 4.77 27.16 0.07
N GLY A 347 3.45 27.06 0.21
CA GLY A 347 2.53 28.20 0.31
C GLY A 347 2.19 28.70 1.73
N TRP A 348 2.73 28.09 2.79
CA TRP A 348 2.43 28.51 4.16
C TRP A 348 3.27 29.73 4.59
N ARG A 349 2.88 30.92 4.13
CA ARG A 349 3.11 32.16 4.88
C ARG A 349 1.83 32.50 5.65
N LYS A 350 1.98 32.76 6.95
CA LYS A 350 0.92 33.22 7.88
C LYS A 350 0.02 34.25 7.19
N ALA A 351 -1.22 33.88 6.89
CA ALA A 351 -2.29 34.83 6.62
C ALA A 351 -2.94 35.15 7.97
N GLU A 352 -2.95 36.43 8.33
CA GLU A 352 -3.73 36.92 9.47
C GLU A 352 -5.23 36.75 9.18
N PRO A 353 -6.05 36.52 10.22
CA PRO A 353 -7.50 36.37 10.05
C PRO A 353 -8.12 37.67 9.52
N PRO A 354 -9.11 37.60 8.62
CA PRO A 354 -9.79 38.80 8.14
C PRO A 354 -10.63 39.41 9.28
N PRO A 355 -10.80 40.74 9.31
CA PRO A 355 -11.60 41.41 10.32
C PRO A 355 -13.07 41.02 10.20
N HIS A 356 -13.70 40.73 11.34
CA HIS A 356 -15.14 40.58 11.46
C HIS A 356 -15.83 41.83 10.90
N THR A 357 -16.65 41.65 9.86
CA THR A 357 -17.61 42.66 9.42
C THR A 357 -19.00 42.11 9.67
N ASP A 358 -19.76 42.85 10.48
CA ASP A 358 -21.18 42.63 10.74
C ASP A 358 -21.97 42.65 9.41
N ILE A 359 -22.82 41.64 9.20
CA ILE A 359 -23.74 41.57 8.05
C ILE A 359 -25.17 41.39 8.58
N PRO A 360 -26.18 42.07 8.01
CA PRO A 360 -27.52 42.23 8.58
C PRO A 360 -28.44 41.04 8.30
N ASP A 361 -29.43 40.86 9.18
CA ASP A 361 -30.46 39.81 9.13
C ASP A 361 -31.17 39.70 7.77
N GLY A 362 -31.13 38.49 7.20
CA GLY A 362 -31.96 38.03 6.08
C GLY A 362 -33.21 37.27 6.55
N PRO A 363 -34.25 37.15 5.71
CA PRO A 363 -35.63 36.88 6.14
C PRO A 363 -35.88 35.40 6.53
N PRO A 364 -36.97 35.10 7.28
CA PRO A 364 -37.16 33.82 7.94
C PRO A 364 -37.65 32.71 6.99
N GLY A 365 -37.11 31.51 7.18
CA GLY A 365 -37.61 30.24 6.63
C GLY A 365 -38.76 29.65 7.47
N PRO A 366 -39.41 28.57 7.01
CA PRO A 366 -40.73 28.15 7.47
C PRO A 366 -40.75 27.70 8.94
N GLU A 367 -41.82 28.07 9.63
CA GLU A 367 -42.08 27.75 11.04
C GLU A 367 -42.23 26.23 11.26
N GLY A 368 -41.28 25.67 12.00
CA GLY A 368 -41.24 24.27 12.41
C GLY A 368 -39.89 23.99 13.07
N GLY A 369 -39.73 24.41 14.31
CA GLY A 369 -38.44 24.53 14.99
C GLY A 369 -37.67 23.22 15.14
N PHE A 370 -36.44 23.19 14.63
CA PHE A 370 -35.40 22.27 15.04
C PHE A 370 -34.65 22.88 16.23
N ARG A 371 -34.47 22.10 17.31
CA ARG A 371 -33.69 22.52 18.48
C ARG A 371 -32.24 22.06 18.29
N VAL A 372 -31.33 23.02 18.16
CA VAL A 372 -29.89 22.77 18.34
C VAL A 372 -29.61 22.95 19.83
N VAL A 373 -29.37 21.87 20.56
CA VAL A 373 -28.99 21.94 21.97
C VAL A 373 -27.48 22.15 22.06
N GLY A 374 -27.08 23.39 22.35
CA GLY A 374 -25.71 23.72 22.72
C GLY A 374 -25.44 23.39 24.18
N GLY A 375 -24.37 22.62 24.44
CA GLY A 375 -23.82 22.36 25.76
C GLY A 375 -22.74 21.28 25.65
N THR A 376 -21.58 21.35 26.29
CA THR A 376 -21.08 22.22 27.35
C THR A 376 -19.57 22.43 27.15
N ASP A 377 -19.13 23.62 27.54
CA ASP A 377 -17.77 24.10 27.54
C ASP A 377 -16.79 23.16 28.28
N HIS A 378 -15.95 22.46 27.52
CA HIS A 378 -14.70 21.87 28.00
C HIS A 378 -13.58 22.18 27.01
N GLY A 379 -13.45 23.45 26.63
CA GLY A 379 -12.21 24.01 26.12
C GLY A 379 -11.45 24.68 27.28
N ALA A 380 -10.89 23.89 28.19
CA ALA A 380 -9.97 24.41 29.19
C ALA A 380 -8.59 23.81 28.93
N ASP A 381 -7.61 24.70 28.68
CA ASP A 381 -6.19 24.41 28.85
C ASP A 381 -6.02 23.60 30.15
N MET A 382 -5.77 22.30 29.99
CA MET A 382 -5.35 21.47 31.10
C MET A 382 -4.01 22.04 31.57
N PRO A 383 -3.83 22.32 32.87
CA PRO A 383 -2.52 22.70 33.38
C PRO A 383 -1.51 21.64 32.95
N GLU A 384 -0.33 22.06 32.47
CA GLU A 384 0.75 21.13 32.13
C GLU A 384 0.96 20.16 33.31
N ASP A 385 0.56 18.90 33.11
CA ASP A 385 0.76 17.88 34.12
C ASP A 385 2.28 17.72 34.28
N PRO A 386 2.85 17.98 35.46
CA PRO A 386 4.29 17.84 35.69
C PRO A 386 4.79 16.39 35.50
N SER A 387 3.88 15.42 35.37
CA SER A 387 4.19 14.04 34.97
C SER A 387 4.46 13.87 33.46
N ILE A 388 4.23 14.89 32.62
CA ILE A 388 4.39 14.84 31.16
C ILE A 388 5.44 15.88 30.72
N ALA A 389 6.59 15.41 30.21
CA ALA A 389 7.64 16.27 29.67
C ALA A 389 7.75 16.09 28.14
N ASN A 390 7.62 17.18 27.37
CA ASN A 390 7.67 17.14 25.89
C ASN A 390 6.73 16.10 25.25
N GLY A 391 5.55 15.87 25.84
CA GLY A 391 4.56 14.88 25.36
C GLY A 391 4.88 13.42 25.73
N VAL A 392 5.81 13.18 26.66
CA VAL A 392 6.16 11.85 27.17
C VAL A 392 5.86 11.77 28.66
N SER A 393 5.12 10.75 29.08
CA SER A 393 4.86 10.47 30.50
C SER A 393 6.13 9.98 31.20
N LEU A 394 6.54 10.69 32.26
CA LEU A 394 7.68 10.35 33.11
C LEU A 394 7.41 9.07 33.91
N ASP A 395 6.16 8.84 34.32
CA ASP A 395 5.78 7.62 35.03
C ASP A 395 5.82 6.40 34.09
N ALA A 396 5.38 6.54 32.85
CA ALA A 396 5.57 5.51 31.83
C ALA A 396 7.05 5.20 31.59
N LEU A 397 7.93 6.21 31.56
CA LEU A 397 9.38 6.00 31.42
C LEU A 397 9.97 5.27 32.62
N ARG A 398 9.53 5.60 33.85
CA ARG A 398 9.98 4.91 35.08
C ARG A 398 9.56 3.45 35.09
N GLU A 399 8.29 3.17 34.79
CA GLU A 399 7.78 1.81 34.67
C GLU A 399 8.55 1.02 33.60
N CYS A 400 8.75 1.63 32.42
CA CYS A 400 9.49 1.00 31.33
C CYS A 400 10.99 0.80 31.64
N ALA A 401 11.57 1.60 32.54
CA ALA A 401 12.96 1.44 32.96
C ALA A 401 13.21 0.10 33.67
N GLU A 402 12.21 -0.42 34.39
CA GLU A 402 12.27 -1.70 35.11
C GLU A 402 12.14 -2.92 34.19
N LEU A 403 11.66 -2.74 32.96
CA LEU A 403 11.45 -3.83 32.00
C LEU A 403 12.76 -4.37 31.40
N ASP A 404 12.77 -5.66 31.07
CA ASP A 404 13.93 -6.36 30.48
C ASP A 404 14.18 -5.94 29.03
N THR A 405 15.37 -6.28 28.53
CA THR A 405 15.77 -6.07 27.13
C THR A 405 15.31 -7.24 26.24
N SER A 406 14.01 -7.46 26.14
CA SER A 406 13.38 -8.53 25.35
C SER A 406 12.34 -7.99 24.36
N ASP A 407 11.97 -8.79 23.34
CA ASP A 407 10.94 -8.40 22.38
C ASP A 407 9.54 -8.34 23.02
N THR A 408 9.27 -9.20 24.00
CA THR A 408 8.04 -9.18 24.81
C THR A 408 7.91 -7.89 25.61
N ASP A 409 8.99 -7.45 26.26
CA ASP A 409 8.96 -6.22 27.04
C ASP A 409 9.07 -4.97 26.16
N ASN A 410 9.63 -5.08 24.96
CA ASN A 410 9.47 -4.05 23.92
C ASN A 410 7.99 -3.87 23.53
N ALA A 411 7.21 -4.95 23.45
CA ALA A 411 5.77 -4.84 23.22
C ALA A 411 5.05 -4.17 24.38
N LYS A 412 5.41 -4.47 25.63
CA LYS A 412 4.90 -3.72 26.80
C LYS A 412 5.22 -2.24 26.71
N ARG A 413 6.47 -1.87 26.39
CA ARG A 413 6.86 -0.46 26.15
C ARG A 413 6.01 0.23 25.08
N LEU A 414 5.78 -0.46 23.96
CA LEU A 414 4.91 0.04 22.90
C LEU A 414 3.50 0.30 23.42
N LEU A 415 2.92 -0.63 24.19
CA LEU A 415 1.57 -0.52 24.72
C LEU A 415 1.46 0.53 25.83
N THR A 416 2.44 0.64 26.72
CA THR A 416 2.47 1.68 27.77
C THR A 416 2.50 3.08 27.16
N HIS A 417 3.30 3.29 26.11
CA HIS A 417 3.44 4.62 25.49
C HIS A 417 2.38 4.94 24.44
N PHE A 418 1.91 3.93 23.70
CA PHE A 418 1.08 4.15 22.51
C PHE A 418 -0.15 3.25 22.44
N GLY A 419 -0.39 2.35 23.39
CA GLY A 419 -1.45 1.35 23.32
C GLY A 419 -2.85 1.93 23.10
N SER A 420 -3.12 3.13 23.64
CA SER A 420 -4.38 3.85 23.42
C SER A 420 -4.56 4.35 21.98
N ASP A 421 -3.49 4.41 21.18
CA ASP A 421 -3.52 4.78 19.76
C ASP A 421 -3.40 3.57 18.83
N LEU A 422 -3.41 2.34 19.36
CA LEU A 422 -3.17 1.11 18.59
C LEU A 422 -4.34 0.15 18.75
N ALA A 423 -4.76 -0.46 17.64
CA ALA A 423 -5.74 -1.53 17.64
C ALA A 423 -5.46 -2.51 16.51
N VAL A 424 -5.94 -3.74 16.67
CA VAL A 424 -5.85 -4.77 15.63
C VAL A 424 -7.23 -5.38 15.42
N LEU A 425 -7.73 -5.31 14.19
CA LEU A 425 -8.95 -6.01 13.78
C LEU A 425 -8.72 -7.52 13.79
N ALA A 426 -9.52 -8.25 14.55
CA ALA A 426 -9.45 -9.70 14.63
C ALA A 426 -9.92 -10.35 13.31
N MET A 427 -9.17 -11.37 12.87
CA MET A 427 -9.52 -12.24 11.73
C MET A 427 -9.38 -13.71 12.12
N ASP A 428 -10.31 -14.55 11.68
CA ASP A 428 -10.36 -15.97 12.04
C ASP A 428 -9.30 -16.78 11.28
N GLY A 429 -8.57 -17.64 11.99
CA GLY A 429 -7.52 -18.48 11.41
C GLY A 429 -6.21 -17.75 11.09
N SER A 430 -6.06 -16.49 11.53
CA SER A 430 -4.82 -15.72 11.45
C SER A 430 -4.36 -15.27 12.84
N ALA A 431 -3.10 -15.51 13.17
CA ALA A 431 -2.48 -15.00 14.41
C ALA A 431 -2.25 -13.48 14.38
N GLY A 432 -2.26 -12.88 13.18
CA GLY A 432 -2.24 -11.43 12.97
C GLY A 432 -3.62 -10.89 12.55
N GLY A 433 -3.74 -9.58 12.48
CA GLY A 433 -4.95 -8.90 12.01
C GLY A 433 -4.61 -7.62 11.26
N ASP A 434 -5.63 -6.87 10.86
CA ASP A 434 -5.42 -5.56 10.26
C ASP A 434 -5.16 -4.52 11.33
N TRP A 435 -4.02 -3.85 11.22
CA TRP A 435 -3.63 -2.80 12.14
C TRP A 435 -4.45 -1.54 11.90
N LEU A 436 -4.87 -0.90 12.99
CA LEU A 436 -5.43 0.43 13.00
C LEU A 436 -4.58 1.30 13.92
N HIS A 437 -4.44 2.57 13.57
CA HIS A 437 -3.91 3.55 14.51
C HIS A 437 -4.82 4.77 14.61
N TRP A 438 -4.86 5.36 15.79
CA TRP A 438 -5.51 6.65 15.96
C TRP A 438 -4.71 7.72 15.19
N CYS A 439 -5.39 8.47 14.31
CA CYS A 439 -4.79 9.52 13.49
C CYS A 439 -5.18 10.94 13.93
N GLY A 440 -5.85 11.07 15.09
CA GLY A 440 -6.32 12.34 15.65
C GLY A 440 -7.82 12.58 15.44
N THR A 441 -8.43 12.01 14.39
CA THR A 441 -9.87 12.15 14.12
C THR A 441 -10.62 10.83 14.08
N HIS A 442 -9.96 9.74 13.70
CA HIS A 442 -10.53 8.39 13.58
C HIS A 442 -9.42 7.33 13.70
N TRP A 443 -9.83 6.07 13.74
CA TRP A 443 -8.98 4.89 13.63
C TRP A 443 -8.72 4.57 12.17
N ASP A 444 -7.52 4.88 11.68
CA ASP A 444 -7.14 4.65 10.28
C ASP A 444 -6.64 3.22 10.08
N MET A 445 -7.43 2.42 9.36
CA MET A 445 -7.07 1.07 8.92
C MET A 445 -6.23 1.06 7.63
N SER A 446 -6.40 2.05 6.75
CA SER A 446 -5.72 2.08 5.43
C SER A 446 -4.24 2.45 5.59
N GLY A 447 -3.94 3.42 6.46
CA GLY A 447 -2.59 3.79 6.90
C GLY A 447 -2.09 3.00 8.12
N GLY A 448 -2.94 2.14 8.69
CA GLY A 448 -2.76 1.32 9.89
C GLY A 448 -1.32 0.91 10.18
N LEU A 449 -0.82 -0.08 9.44
CA LEU A 449 0.50 -0.67 9.67
C LEU A 449 1.64 0.36 9.63
N ALA A 450 1.58 1.34 8.72
CA ALA A 450 2.61 2.35 8.58
C ALA A 450 2.66 3.28 9.80
N GLY A 451 1.50 3.75 10.28
CA GLY A 451 1.41 4.59 11.47
C GLY A 451 1.82 3.84 12.76
N VAL A 452 1.49 2.55 12.85
CA VAL A 452 1.93 1.68 13.95
C VAL A 452 3.45 1.50 13.93
N GLN A 453 4.05 1.22 12.77
CA GLN A 453 5.50 1.09 12.63
C GLN A 453 6.24 2.38 12.97
N GLU A 454 5.66 3.55 12.68
CA GLU A 454 6.22 4.83 13.09
C GLU A 454 6.29 4.95 14.61
N LYS A 455 5.21 4.61 15.32
CA LYS A 455 5.17 4.59 16.79
C LYS A 455 6.16 3.58 17.38
N ALA A 456 6.23 2.37 16.82
CA ALA A 456 7.19 1.35 17.25
C ALA A 456 8.65 1.80 17.11
N LYS A 457 8.99 2.58 16.07
CA LYS A 457 10.35 3.15 15.93
C LYS A 457 10.67 4.18 17.01
N LYS A 458 9.67 4.95 17.48
CA LYS A 458 9.83 5.93 18.58
C LYS A 458 10.12 5.25 19.91
N VAL A 459 9.69 4.00 20.13
CA VAL A 459 10.04 3.23 21.33
C VAL A 459 11.56 3.16 21.53
N GLY A 460 12.34 3.03 20.46
CA GLY A 460 13.81 3.04 20.57
C GLY A 460 14.40 4.37 21.08
N ASP A 461 13.73 5.50 20.81
CA ASP A 461 14.10 6.81 21.37
C ASP A 461 13.68 6.91 22.85
N LEU A 462 12.50 6.41 23.20
CA LEU A 462 12.00 6.37 24.57
C LEU A 462 12.86 5.48 25.48
N ILE A 463 13.36 4.35 24.98
CA ILE A 463 14.32 3.49 25.69
C ILE A 463 15.61 4.24 26.06
N ASN A 464 16.04 5.21 25.24
CA ASN A 464 17.20 6.02 25.60
C ASN A 464 16.88 6.97 26.75
N LEU A 465 15.65 7.50 26.82
CA LEU A 465 15.21 8.32 27.95
C LEU A 465 15.07 7.51 29.24
N GLU A 466 14.71 6.21 29.16
CA GLU A 466 14.69 5.30 30.31
C GLU A 466 16.04 5.22 31.04
N THR A 467 17.16 5.51 30.36
CA THR A 467 18.51 5.45 30.97
C THR A 467 18.67 6.37 32.18
N ALA A 468 17.92 7.48 32.22
CA ALA A 468 17.89 8.40 33.36
C ALA A 468 17.23 7.80 34.61
N TYR A 469 16.47 6.71 34.44
CA TYR A 469 15.72 6.01 35.49
C TYR A 469 16.29 4.64 35.82
N ILE A 470 17.45 4.27 35.23
CA ILE A 470 18.20 3.08 35.66
C ILE A 470 18.95 3.44 36.93
N LEU A 471 18.41 3.04 38.08
CA LEU A 471 18.98 3.36 39.38
C LEU A 471 20.09 2.40 39.82
N GLU A 472 20.91 2.87 40.77
CA GLU A 472 21.83 2.05 41.54
C GLU A 472 21.01 1.05 42.39
N THR A 473 21.50 -0.17 42.53
CA THR A 473 20.91 -1.11 43.50
C THR A 473 21.22 -0.65 44.93
N PRO A 474 20.44 -1.07 45.95
CA PRO A 474 20.71 -0.68 47.33
C PRO A 474 22.13 -1.00 47.79
N ILE A 475 22.68 -2.14 47.36
CA ILE A 475 24.04 -2.57 47.70
C ILE A 475 25.09 -1.69 46.99
N GLU A 476 24.88 -1.36 45.72
CA GLU A 476 25.78 -0.47 44.98
C GLU A 476 25.79 0.93 45.61
N THR A 477 24.61 1.43 45.98
CA THR A 477 24.45 2.71 46.69
C THR A 477 25.24 2.70 48.00
N GLU A 478 25.09 1.64 48.80
CA GLU A 478 25.82 1.48 50.08
C GLU A 478 27.35 1.43 49.90
N PHE A 479 27.85 0.82 48.81
CA PHE A 479 29.29 0.85 48.52
C PHE A 479 29.77 2.23 48.08
N LEU A 480 28.97 2.94 47.28
CA LEU A 480 29.32 4.27 46.76
C LEU A 480 29.28 5.34 47.85
N ASP A 481 28.27 5.32 48.71
CA ASP A 481 28.12 6.26 49.82
C ASP A 481 29.27 6.09 50.84
N ARG A 482 29.61 4.85 51.22
CA ARG A 482 30.76 4.58 52.10
C ARG A 482 32.08 5.04 51.50
N ALA A 483 32.31 4.80 50.20
CA ALA A 483 33.52 5.29 49.55
C ALA A 483 33.58 6.82 49.51
N ALA A 484 32.45 7.50 49.32
CA ALA A 484 32.37 8.96 49.37
C ALA A 484 32.66 9.50 50.79
N GLU A 485 32.14 8.86 51.84
CA GLU A 485 32.47 9.17 53.24
C GLU A 485 33.96 9.01 53.53
N ASP A 486 34.60 7.99 52.94
CA ASP A 486 36.04 7.73 53.02
C ASP A 486 36.89 8.66 52.11
N GLY A 487 36.28 9.68 51.48
CA GLY A 487 36.96 10.68 50.66
C GLY A 487 37.16 10.33 49.19
N TRP A 488 36.45 9.31 48.69
CA TRP A 488 36.48 8.85 47.29
C TRP A 488 35.12 9.08 46.60
N PRO A 489 34.81 10.32 46.20
CA PRO A 489 33.53 10.64 45.56
C PRO A 489 33.45 10.01 44.15
N ARG A 490 32.23 9.91 43.61
CA ARG A 490 31.93 9.23 42.33
C ARG A 490 32.83 9.71 41.18
N GLU A 491 33.10 11.00 41.10
CA GLU A 491 33.92 11.65 40.06
C GLU A 491 35.39 11.20 40.10
N MET A 492 35.88 10.81 41.27
CA MET A 492 37.23 10.29 41.44
C MET A 492 37.31 8.80 41.02
N LEU A 493 36.24 8.04 41.27
CA LEU A 493 36.15 6.64 40.87
C LEU A 493 36.00 6.46 39.35
N ASP A 494 35.44 7.45 38.66
CA ASP A 494 35.18 7.43 37.20
C ASP A 494 36.33 7.97 36.34
N GLN A 495 37.51 8.23 36.92
CA GLN A 495 38.62 8.78 36.16
C GLN A 495 39.14 7.77 35.11
N PRO A 496 39.24 8.16 33.82
CA PRO A 496 39.51 7.22 32.72
C PRO A 496 40.91 6.60 32.75
N PHE A 497 41.82 7.15 33.55
CA PHE A 497 43.19 6.65 33.73
C PHE A 497 43.34 5.72 34.93
N LEU A 498 42.32 5.53 35.78
CA LEU A 498 42.38 4.68 36.97
C LEU A 498 41.88 3.25 36.70
N THR A 499 42.66 2.28 37.18
CA THR A 499 42.38 0.85 37.14
C THR A 499 42.02 0.31 38.52
N LEU A 500 41.48 -0.91 38.63
CA LEU A 500 41.09 -1.47 39.94
C LEU A 500 42.29 -1.64 40.89
N SER A 501 43.51 -1.74 40.38
CA SER A 501 44.73 -1.83 41.19
C SER A 501 45.12 -0.52 41.86
N ASP A 502 44.58 0.61 41.40
CA ASP A 502 44.93 1.95 41.93
C ASP A 502 44.11 2.31 43.19
N PHE A 503 43.10 1.51 43.54
CA PHE A 503 42.21 1.74 44.68
C PHE A 503 42.51 0.79 45.85
N PRO A 504 42.34 1.24 47.12
CA PRO A 504 42.39 0.36 48.28
C PRO A 504 41.19 -0.61 48.31
N GLU A 505 41.34 -1.75 48.99
CA GLU A 505 40.38 -2.88 48.93
C GLU A 505 38.90 -2.51 49.23
N PRO A 506 38.59 -1.63 50.20
CA PRO A 506 37.21 -1.17 50.43
C PRO A 506 36.65 -0.39 49.24
N VAL A 507 37.45 0.49 48.64
CA VAL A 507 37.08 1.37 47.51
C VAL A 507 36.98 0.60 46.19
N LYS A 508 37.70 -0.52 46.03
CA LYS A 508 37.56 -1.40 44.85
C LYS A 508 36.13 -1.91 44.67
N HIS A 509 35.39 -2.15 45.76
CA HIS A 509 34.00 -2.57 45.69
C HIS A 509 33.10 -1.45 45.15
N ALA A 510 33.31 -0.21 45.60
CA ALA A 510 32.62 0.98 45.07
C ALA A 510 32.95 1.24 43.59
N ALA A 511 34.22 1.14 43.18
CA ALA A 511 34.63 1.28 41.78
C ALA A 511 34.02 0.17 40.88
N LYS A 512 33.89 -1.06 41.39
CA LYS A 512 33.18 -2.14 40.69
C LYS A 512 31.68 -1.88 40.59
N ALA A 513 31.06 -1.40 41.66
CA ALA A 513 29.65 -1.02 41.71
C ALA A 513 29.32 0.09 40.69
N LEU A 514 30.11 1.17 40.68
CA LEU A 514 29.97 2.28 39.73
C LEU A 514 30.03 1.79 38.28
N ARG A 515 31.06 1.00 37.94
CA ARG A 515 31.24 0.43 36.60
C ARG A 515 30.13 -0.55 36.22
N ALA A 516 29.60 -1.32 37.16
CA ALA A 516 28.49 -2.23 36.92
C ALA A 516 27.20 -1.46 36.59
N TRP A 517 26.88 -0.41 37.34
CA TRP A 517 25.74 0.45 37.07
C TRP A 517 25.88 1.19 35.73
N GLN A 518 27.02 1.86 35.48
CA GLN A 518 27.30 2.53 34.21
C GLN A 518 27.19 1.57 33.02
N LYS A 519 27.65 0.31 33.17
CA LYS A 519 27.49 -0.73 32.15
C LYS A 519 26.03 -1.07 31.89
N ARG A 520 25.17 -1.12 32.92
CA ARG A 520 23.71 -1.32 32.72
C ARG A 520 23.09 -0.16 31.96
N VAL A 521 23.42 1.08 32.32
CA VAL A 521 22.98 2.31 31.64
C VAL A 521 23.39 2.28 30.17
N ALA A 522 24.67 2.00 29.88
CA ALA A 522 25.19 1.91 28.51
C ALA A 522 24.56 0.77 27.70
N ASN A 523 24.31 -0.39 28.33
CA ASN A 523 23.61 -1.50 27.69
C ASN A 523 22.17 -1.13 27.31
N ARG A 524 21.45 -0.39 28.17
CA ARG A 524 20.10 0.09 27.88
C ARG A 524 20.10 1.07 26.70
N ALA A 525 21.04 2.01 26.66
CA ALA A 525 21.19 2.93 25.52
C ALA A 525 21.46 2.17 24.19
N ASN A 526 22.38 1.20 24.21
CA ASN A 526 22.65 0.36 23.04
C ASN A 526 21.43 -0.48 22.63
N PHE A 527 20.64 -0.92 23.60
CA PHE A 527 19.38 -1.61 23.35
C PHE A 527 18.37 -0.69 22.63
N GLY A 528 18.23 0.57 23.05
CA GLY A 528 17.39 1.57 22.39
C GLY A 528 17.74 1.78 20.92
N VAL A 529 19.04 1.88 20.60
CA VAL A 529 19.53 1.96 19.20
C VAL A 529 19.15 0.72 18.40
N THR A 530 19.37 -0.46 18.95
CA THR A 530 19.14 -1.73 18.25
C THR A 530 17.65 -2.11 18.15
N SER A 531 16.79 -1.61 19.04
CA SER A 531 15.33 -1.80 19.00
C SER A 531 14.64 -1.12 17.82
N LYS A 532 15.34 -0.20 17.12
CA LYS A 532 14.85 0.41 15.87
C LYS A 532 15.08 -0.45 14.63
N ASN A 533 15.80 -1.56 14.75
CA ASN A 533 16.03 -2.48 13.64
C ASN A 533 14.72 -3.16 13.20
N ALA A 534 14.54 -3.34 11.89
CA ALA A 534 13.29 -3.86 11.31
C ALA A 534 12.81 -5.16 11.96
N GLY A 535 13.71 -6.13 12.19
CA GLY A 535 13.34 -7.40 12.82
C GLY A 535 12.85 -7.27 14.27
N ARG A 536 13.37 -6.30 15.04
CA ARG A 536 12.88 -6.05 16.41
C ARG A 536 11.57 -5.27 16.43
N VAL A 537 11.38 -4.35 15.48
CA VAL A 537 10.09 -3.69 15.28
C VAL A 537 9.02 -4.73 14.95
N GLU A 538 9.30 -5.66 14.03
CA GLU A 538 8.36 -6.73 13.67
C GLU A 538 8.05 -7.66 14.86
N ALA A 539 9.07 -8.08 15.62
CA ALA A 539 8.89 -8.91 16.81
C ALA A 539 8.06 -8.21 17.90
N MET A 540 8.34 -6.93 18.16
CA MET A 540 7.58 -6.07 19.09
C MET A 540 6.10 -5.99 18.69
N LEU A 541 5.81 -5.72 17.42
CA LEU A 541 4.43 -5.68 16.93
C LEU A 541 3.74 -7.03 17.07
N LYS A 542 4.42 -8.11 16.72
CA LYS A 542 3.88 -9.47 16.84
C LYS A 542 3.50 -9.83 18.28
N MET A 543 4.33 -9.43 19.25
CA MET A 543 4.06 -9.68 20.67
C MET A 543 2.95 -8.78 21.25
N ALA A 544 2.71 -7.62 20.65
CA ALA A 544 1.67 -6.69 21.10
C ALA A 544 0.24 -7.09 20.66
N VAL A 545 0.10 -7.85 19.56
CA VAL A 545 -1.21 -8.13 18.93
C VAL A 545 -2.26 -8.65 19.91
N SER A 546 -1.90 -9.58 20.81
CA SER A 546 -2.87 -10.24 21.70
C SER A 546 -3.57 -9.28 22.66
N GLU A 547 -2.93 -8.17 23.03
CA GLU A 547 -3.42 -7.22 24.04
C GLU A 547 -4.39 -6.16 23.46
N ILE A 548 -4.28 -5.89 22.15
CA ILE A 548 -5.00 -4.80 21.46
C ILE A 548 -5.88 -5.31 20.32
N ARG A 549 -6.11 -6.62 20.28
CA ARG A 549 -6.96 -7.28 19.30
C ARG A 549 -8.43 -7.04 19.65
N LYS A 550 -9.23 -6.63 18.68
CA LYS A 550 -10.65 -6.34 18.81
C LYS A 550 -11.47 -7.03 17.71
N PRO A 551 -12.63 -7.63 18.02
CA PRO A 551 -13.56 -8.14 17.03
C PRO A 551 -14.17 -7.02 16.18
N ALA A 552 -14.76 -7.38 15.04
CA ALA A 552 -15.22 -6.44 14.03
C ALA A 552 -16.34 -5.50 14.48
N ASP A 553 -17.18 -5.98 15.40
CA ASP A 553 -18.36 -5.32 15.97
C ASP A 553 -18.02 -4.29 17.06
N GLU A 554 -16.80 -4.30 17.59
CA GLU A 554 -16.32 -3.25 18.50
C GLU A 554 -15.99 -1.93 17.76
N PHE A 555 -15.89 -1.95 16.43
CA PHE A 555 -15.60 -0.76 15.64
C PHE A 555 -16.89 -0.13 15.09
N ASN A 556 -16.99 1.21 15.16
CA ASN A 556 -18.20 1.99 14.85
C ASN A 556 -19.46 1.53 15.64
N PRO A 557 -19.42 1.42 16.98
CA PRO A 557 -20.52 0.87 17.77
C PRO A 557 -21.78 1.72 17.76
N ASP A 558 -21.67 3.05 17.66
CA ASP A 558 -22.81 3.96 17.52
C ASP A 558 -23.10 4.22 16.03
N PRO A 559 -24.23 3.71 15.48
CA PRO A 559 -24.55 3.87 14.07
C PRO A 559 -24.94 5.30 13.68
N LEU A 560 -25.25 6.14 14.67
CA LEU A 560 -25.71 7.52 14.50
C LEU A 560 -24.59 8.55 14.70
N LEU A 561 -23.35 8.09 14.85
CA LEU A 561 -22.19 8.94 15.11
C LEU A 561 -21.30 9.08 13.88
N VAL A 562 -20.86 10.29 13.57
CA VAL A 562 -20.08 10.60 12.35
C VAL A 562 -18.95 11.58 12.66
N SER A 563 -17.71 11.16 12.47
CA SER A 563 -16.57 12.09 12.56
C SER A 563 -16.45 12.91 11.28
N THR A 564 -16.24 14.21 11.43
CA THR A 564 -15.86 15.13 10.35
C THR A 564 -14.41 15.57 10.54
N ARG A 565 -13.91 16.51 9.74
CA ARG A 565 -12.54 17.02 9.90
C ARG A 565 -12.34 17.81 11.18
N SER A 566 -13.41 18.33 11.77
CA SER A 566 -13.38 19.29 12.89
C SER A 566 -14.17 18.84 14.12
N HIS A 567 -15.28 18.14 13.90
CA HIS A 567 -16.28 17.83 14.93
C HIS A 567 -16.75 16.38 14.78
N THR A 568 -17.23 15.78 15.85
CA THR A 568 -18.05 14.57 15.77
C THR A 568 -19.54 14.95 15.83
N LEU A 569 -20.30 14.48 14.86
CA LEU A 569 -21.75 14.71 14.75
C LEU A 569 -22.48 13.49 15.32
N LYS A 570 -23.36 13.71 16.28
CA LYS A 570 -24.21 12.66 16.85
C LYS A 570 -25.67 12.96 16.53
N PHE A 571 -26.28 12.07 15.75
CA PHE A 571 -27.71 12.12 15.51
C PHE A 571 -28.45 11.33 16.59
N THR A 572 -29.62 11.80 16.99
CA THR A 572 -30.50 11.09 17.92
C THR A 572 -31.91 11.06 17.36
N ARG A 573 -32.67 10.06 17.81
CA ARG A 573 -34.09 9.91 17.49
C ARG A 573 -34.80 9.44 18.75
N GLU A 574 -35.79 10.19 19.18
CA GLU A 574 -36.64 9.86 20.33
C GLU A 574 -38.10 9.88 19.92
N ILE A 575 -38.94 9.11 20.61
CA ILE A 575 -40.40 9.20 20.45
C ILE A 575 -40.84 10.55 21.01
N ASP A 576 -41.64 11.29 20.25
CA ASP A 576 -42.21 12.56 20.68
C ASP A 576 -43.15 12.32 21.88
N PRO A 577 -42.77 12.75 23.10
CA PRO A 577 -43.61 12.55 24.28
C PRO A 577 -44.91 13.36 24.20
N ASP A 578 -44.94 14.40 23.37
CA ASP A 578 -46.08 15.30 23.17
C ASP A 578 -46.87 14.93 21.90
N CYS A 579 -46.74 13.68 21.40
CA CYS A 579 -47.49 13.23 20.24
C CYS A 579 -49.01 13.44 20.47
N PRO A 580 -49.69 14.24 19.63
CA PRO A 580 -51.12 14.53 19.81
C PRO A 580 -52.01 13.29 19.64
N ASP A 581 -51.52 12.29 18.91
CA ASP A 581 -52.22 11.05 18.61
C ASP A 581 -51.47 9.86 19.25
N PRO A 582 -52.01 9.22 20.29
CA PRO A 582 -51.34 8.11 20.97
C PRO A 582 -51.26 6.83 20.11
N ASP A 583 -51.98 6.74 18.99
CA ASP A 583 -51.97 5.60 18.08
C ASP A 583 -50.93 5.75 16.96
N VAL A 584 -50.20 6.86 16.92
CA VAL A 584 -49.15 7.14 15.93
C VAL A 584 -47.83 7.47 16.62
N ASP A 585 -46.80 6.66 16.36
CA ASP A 585 -45.45 7.01 16.76
C ASP A 585 -44.95 8.22 15.95
N ARG A 586 -44.90 9.39 16.60
CA ARG A 586 -44.17 10.55 16.11
C ARG A 586 -42.77 10.55 16.72
N TYR A 587 -41.77 10.98 15.94
CA TYR A 587 -40.38 11.02 16.38
C TYR A 587 -39.83 12.45 16.32
N ILE A 588 -38.86 12.74 17.18
CA ILE A 588 -38.05 13.96 17.15
C ILE A 588 -36.62 13.54 16.84
N ALA A 589 -36.03 14.14 15.81
CA ALA A 589 -34.64 13.92 15.44
C ALA A 589 -33.81 15.15 15.80
N GLU A 590 -32.66 14.94 16.45
CA GLU A 590 -31.75 16.02 16.82
C GLU A 590 -30.32 15.73 16.36
N LEU A 591 -29.55 16.80 16.20
CA LEU A 591 -28.13 16.76 15.89
C LEU A 591 -27.35 17.43 17.01
N GLN A 592 -26.56 16.65 17.74
CA GLN A 592 -25.56 17.14 18.67
C GLN A 592 -24.21 17.27 17.99
N VAL A 593 -23.57 18.43 18.13
CA VAL A 593 -22.23 18.70 17.61
C VAL A 593 -21.23 18.63 18.76
N ILE A 594 -20.31 17.67 18.69
CA ILE A 594 -19.26 17.44 19.69
C ILE A 594 -17.96 18.02 19.15
N ASP A 595 -17.31 18.89 19.92
CA ASP A 595 -16.01 19.46 19.55
C ASP A 595 -14.90 18.40 19.63
N GLY A 596 -14.04 18.40 18.61
CA GLY A 596 -12.98 17.40 18.47
C GLY A 596 -13.47 15.96 18.28
N HIS A 597 -12.63 15.01 18.69
CA HIS A 597 -12.84 13.57 18.47
C HIS A 597 -12.34 12.74 19.65
N ARG A 598 -12.99 11.61 19.89
CA ARG A 598 -12.71 10.71 20.99
C ARG A 598 -12.33 9.32 20.49
N ARG A 599 -11.34 8.69 21.13
CA ARG A 599 -10.85 7.36 20.73
C ARG A 599 -11.88 6.29 21.02
N GLU A 600 -12.58 6.45 22.14
CA GLU A 600 -13.65 5.61 22.65
C GLU A 600 -14.90 5.58 21.77
N ASP A 601 -15.04 6.53 20.83
CA ASP A 601 -16.12 6.49 19.83
C ASP A 601 -15.84 5.42 18.74
N TRP A 602 -14.62 4.88 18.67
CA TRP A 602 -14.18 3.82 17.74
C TRP A 602 -14.54 4.08 16.27
N ARG A 603 -14.61 5.35 15.88
CA ARG A 603 -14.88 5.74 14.50
C ARG A 603 -13.71 5.34 13.62
N MET A 604 -13.97 4.56 12.58
CA MET A 604 -12.95 4.12 11.61
C MET A 604 -12.78 5.06 10.41
N ALA A 605 -13.58 6.13 10.36
CA ALA A 605 -13.55 7.04 9.25
C ALA A 605 -14.00 8.44 9.67
N SER A 606 -13.48 9.44 8.97
CA SER A 606 -13.86 10.83 9.11
C SER A 606 -14.15 11.43 7.74
N VAL A 607 -15.19 12.27 7.67
CA VAL A 607 -15.51 13.10 6.52
C VAL A 607 -14.42 14.19 6.37
N PRO A 608 -13.73 14.31 5.22
CA PRO A 608 -12.59 15.24 5.05
C PRO A 608 -12.97 16.72 5.02
N ILE A 609 -14.26 17.03 5.09
CA ILE A 609 -14.82 18.38 5.07
C ILE A 609 -14.98 18.91 6.50
N VAL A 610 -14.69 20.21 6.67
CA VAL A 610 -14.91 20.92 7.93
C VAL A 610 -16.41 21.16 8.11
N TRP A 611 -16.94 20.80 9.28
CA TRP A 611 -18.31 21.10 9.66
C TRP A 611 -18.43 22.59 10.03
N ARG A 612 -19.44 23.28 9.47
CA ARG A 612 -19.68 24.72 9.69
C ARG A 612 -21.08 25.06 10.21
N GLY A 613 -21.86 24.06 10.61
CA GLY A 613 -23.25 24.23 11.02
C GLY A 613 -24.26 23.72 9.99
N LEU A 614 -25.47 23.44 10.47
CA LEU A 614 -26.57 22.88 9.67
C LEU A 614 -27.18 23.92 8.72
N ASP A 615 -27.02 25.20 9.03
CA ASP A 615 -27.43 26.38 8.27
C ASP A 615 -26.37 26.82 7.23
N CYS A 616 -25.24 26.12 7.13
CA CYS A 616 -24.19 26.45 6.18
C CYS A 616 -24.73 26.40 4.73
N PRO A 617 -24.65 27.51 3.96
CA PRO A 617 -25.24 27.58 2.63
C PRO A 617 -24.44 26.75 1.61
N ALA A 618 -25.14 26.26 0.58
CA ALA A 618 -24.58 25.52 -0.55
C ALA A 618 -25.16 26.04 -1.89
N PRO A 619 -24.94 27.32 -2.25
CA PRO A 619 -25.67 27.97 -3.34
C PRO A 619 -25.41 27.36 -4.72
N LYS A 620 -24.18 26.92 -5.01
CA LYS A 620 -23.83 26.25 -6.28
C LYS A 620 -24.40 24.84 -6.34
N TRP A 621 -24.39 24.13 -5.23
CA TRP A 621 -25.01 22.81 -5.08
C TRP A 621 -26.53 22.87 -5.24
N SER A 622 -27.19 23.82 -4.58
CA SER A 622 -28.64 24.05 -4.74
C SER A 622 -28.98 24.37 -6.18
N LYS A 623 -28.25 25.29 -6.82
CA LYS A 623 -28.46 25.64 -8.24
C LYS A 623 -28.24 24.45 -9.18
N PHE A 624 -27.24 23.62 -8.90
CA PHE A 624 -27.00 22.38 -9.65
C PHE A 624 -28.18 21.41 -9.51
N LEU A 625 -28.65 21.17 -8.28
CA LEU A 625 -29.78 20.29 -8.03
C LEU A 625 -31.08 20.83 -8.63
N ASP A 626 -31.35 22.14 -8.54
CA ASP A 626 -32.49 22.79 -9.20
C ASP A 626 -32.49 22.55 -10.71
N ARG A 627 -31.31 22.60 -11.34
CA ARG A 627 -31.16 22.41 -12.79
C ARG A 627 -31.33 20.95 -13.22
N CYS A 628 -30.78 20.00 -12.45
CA CYS A 628 -30.68 18.59 -12.83
C CYS A 628 -31.83 17.72 -12.28
N LEU A 629 -32.39 18.10 -11.14
CA LEU A 629 -33.52 17.46 -10.45
C LEU A 629 -34.51 18.54 -9.97
N PRO A 630 -35.25 19.23 -10.86
CA PRO A 630 -36.10 20.37 -10.49
C PRO A 630 -37.23 20.02 -9.52
N ASP A 631 -37.75 18.80 -9.62
CA ASP A 631 -38.78 18.25 -8.74
C ASP A 631 -38.30 18.18 -7.29
N MET A 632 -38.93 18.97 -6.42
CA MET A 632 -38.56 19.08 -5.01
C MET A 632 -38.81 17.79 -4.22
N GLU A 633 -39.86 17.04 -4.57
CA GLU A 633 -40.16 15.77 -3.90
C GLU A 633 -39.13 14.71 -4.27
N LYS A 634 -38.76 14.62 -5.55
CA LYS A 634 -37.64 13.76 -5.99
C LYS A 634 -36.34 14.13 -5.29
N ARG A 635 -36.06 15.43 -5.14
CA ARG A 635 -34.88 15.90 -4.41
C ARG A 635 -34.90 15.53 -2.94
N ARG A 636 -36.04 15.60 -2.26
CA ARG A 636 -36.17 15.15 -0.87
C ARG A 636 -35.83 13.66 -0.72
N THR A 637 -36.37 12.80 -1.59
CA THR A 637 -36.03 11.37 -1.62
C THR A 637 -34.52 11.16 -1.83
N VAL A 638 -33.92 11.85 -2.80
CA VAL A 638 -32.47 11.78 -3.08
C VAL A 638 -31.64 12.30 -1.91
N GLN A 639 -32.08 13.37 -1.25
CA GLN A 639 -31.39 13.96 -0.09
C GLN A 639 -31.38 13.02 1.10
N GLN A 640 -32.52 12.45 1.47
CA GLN A 640 -32.60 11.48 2.57
C GLN A 640 -31.68 10.29 2.30
N VAL A 641 -31.76 9.71 1.11
CA VAL A 641 -30.96 8.53 0.75
C VAL A 641 -29.45 8.86 0.69
N ALA A 642 -29.07 9.99 0.10
CA ALA A 642 -27.68 10.42 0.13
C ALA A 642 -27.18 10.71 1.55
N GLY A 643 -28.03 11.32 2.40
CA GLY A 643 -27.76 11.62 3.80
C GLY A 643 -27.50 10.36 4.63
N LEU A 644 -28.22 9.27 4.38
CA LEU A 644 -27.97 7.97 5.02
C LEU A 644 -26.56 7.44 4.79
N GLY A 645 -25.85 7.92 3.76
CA GLY A 645 -24.42 7.67 3.57
C GLY A 645 -23.52 8.22 4.68
N LEU A 646 -24.03 9.03 5.61
CA LEU A 646 -23.34 9.44 6.82
C LEU A 646 -23.47 8.41 7.94
N LEU A 647 -24.54 7.61 7.95
CA LEU A 647 -24.89 6.73 9.06
C LEU A 647 -24.50 5.28 8.76
N ALA A 648 -24.22 4.52 9.82
CA ALA A 648 -24.03 3.07 9.73
C ALA A 648 -25.38 2.34 9.91
N MET A 649 -26.33 2.63 9.04
CA MET A 649 -27.67 2.02 9.04
C MET A 649 -27.95 1.39 7.68
N SER A 650 -28.29 0.10 7.64
CA SER A 650 -28.66 -0.58 6.39
C SER A 650 -30.07 -0.13 5.95
N PRO A 651 -30.22 0.56 4.80
CA PRO A 651 -31.50 1.12 4.39
C PRO A 651 -32.51 0.10 3.85
N GLN A 652 -32.11 -1.16 3.65
CA GLN A 652 -32.90 -2.19 2.96
C GLN A 652 -33.31 -1.85 1.51
N PHE A 653 -32.71 -0.84 0.88
CA PHE A 653 -32.94 -0.49 -0.52
C PHE A 653 -31.65 -0.06 -1.22
N VAL A 654 -31.69 -0.02 -2.55
CA VAL A 654 -30.70 0.53 -3.48
C VAL A 654 -31.34 1.64 -4.26
N MET A 655 -30.64 2.78 -4.37
CA MET A 655 -31.05 3.86 -5.27
C MET A 655 -30.36 3.71 -6.63
N PHE A 656 -31.14 3.51 -7.68
CA PHE A 656 -30.66 3.47 -9.06
C PHE A 656 -30.88 4.82 -9.74
N HIS A 657 -29.78 5.50 -10.05
CA HIS A 657 -29.80 6.76 -10.78
C HIS A 657 -29.75 6.50 -12.28
N TYR A 658 -30.88 6.70 -12.97
CA TYR A 658 -31.03 6.46 -14.40
C TYR A 658 -31.05 7.74 -15.23
N GLY A 659 -30.52 7.69 -16.45
CA GLY A 659 -30.79 8.69 -17.48
C GLY A 659 -29.78 8.70 -18.62
N ARG A 660 -30.09 9.41 -19.71
CA ARG A 660 -29.44 9.25 -21.03
C ARG A 660 -28.12 10.03 -21.22
N GLY A 661 -27.30 10.11 -20.19
CA GLY A 661 -26.07 10.93 -20.17
C GLY A 661 -26.32 12.45 -20.11
N ALA A 662 -25.25 13.22 -19.89
CA ALA A 662 -25.25 14.69 -19.84
C ALA A 662 -26.37 15.33 -18.96
N ASN A 663 -26.68 14.72 -17.82
CA ASN A 663 -27.81 15.11 -16.96
C ASN A 663 -27.45 15.37 -15.49
N GLY A 664 -26.16 15.35 -15.14
CA GLY A 664 -25.68 15.67 -13.79
C GLY A 664 -25.50 14.46 -12.86
N LYS A 665 -25.96 13.25 -13.21
CA LYS A 665 -25.80 12.04 -12.37
C LYS A 665 -24.37 11.80 -11.88
N SER A 666 -23.42 11.79 -12.81
CA SER A 666 -22.01 11.53 -12.48
C SER A 666 -21.43 12.63 -11.60
N VAL A 667 -21.80 13.90 -11.85
CA VAL A 667 -21.37 15.04 -11.05
C VAL A 667 -21.90 14.93 -9.62
N PHE A 668 -23.17 14.55 -9.45
CA PHE A 668 -23.79 14.32 -8.14
C PHE A 668 -23.05 13.23 -7.36
N LEU A 669 -22.89 12.03 -7.94
CA LEU A 669 -22.27 10.89 -7.26
C LEU A 669 -20.78 11.10 -6.97
N GLU A 670 -20.06 11.79 -7.86
CA GLU A 670 -18.65 12.12 -7.63
C GLU A 670 -18.49 13.24 -6.58
N THR A 671 -19.37 14.24 -6.56
CA THR A 671 -19.38 15.27 -5.52
C THR A 671 -19.60 14.64 -4.14
N LEU A 672 -20.56 13.72 -4.00
CA LEU A 672 -20.77 12.96 -2.76
C LEU A 672 -19.52 12.15 -2.38
N ALA A 673 -18.86 11.49 -3.33
CA ALA A 673 -17.64 10.72 -3.07
C ALA A 673 -16.49 11.57 -2.53
N ARG A 674 -16.35 12.81 -3.00
CA ARG A 674 -15.32 13.73 -2.50
C ARG A 674 -15.69 14.41 -1.19
N VAL A 675 -16.97 14.70 -0.97
CA VAL A 675 -17.46 15.24 0.30
C VAL A 675 -17.33 14.21 1.42
N LEU A 676 -17.83 12.99 1.22
CA LEU A 676 -17.76 11.90 2.21
C LEU A 676 -16.34 11.32 2.34
N GLY A 677 -15.58 11.34 1.25
CA GLY A 677 -14.22 10.83 1.18
C GLY A 677 -14.12 9.29 1.18
N PRO A 678 -12.91 8.75 0.95
CA PRO A 678 -12.67 7.30 0.88
C PRO A 678 -12.84 6.60 2.23
N GLY A 679 -12.95 7.36 3.33
CA GLY A 679 -13.22 6.86 4.67
C GLY A 679 -14.62 6.28 4.77
N LEU A 680 -15.64 7.04 4.35
CA LEU A 680 -17.06 6.64 4.46
C LEU A 680 -17.58 5.97 3.19
N MET A 681 -17.07 6.37 2.02
CA MET A 681 -17.59 5.94 0.72
C MET A 681 -16.60 5.06 -0.05
N VAL A 682 -17.10 4.01 -0.69
CA VAL A 682 -16.32 3.12 -1.56
C VAL A 682 -17.02 2.85 -2.88
N GLY A 683 -16.24 2.56 -3.93
CA GLY A 683 -16.74 2.06 -5.20
C GLY A 683 -16.61 0.54 -5.31
N LEU A 684 -17.66 -0.13 -5.77
CA LEU A 684 -17.60 -1.50 -6.27
C LEU A 684 -17.55 -1.52 -7.80
N PRO A 685 -16.77 -2.41 -8.41
CA PRO A 685 -16.79 -2.60 -9.85
C PRO A 685 -18.14 -3.19 -10.29
N ARG A 686 -18.61 -2.86 -11.49
CA ARG A 686 -19.90 -3.33 -12.00
C ARG A 686 -19.95 -4.86 -12.11
N GLU A 687 -18.81 -5.49 -12.40
CA GLU A 687 -18.62 -6.94 -12.47
C GLU A 687 -18.91 -7.64 -11.14
N SER A 688 -18.86 -6.92 -10.01
CA SER A 688 -19.30 -7.48 -8.74
C SER A 688 -20.80 -7.76 -8.73
N ILE A 689 -21.61 -6.97 -9.46
CA ILE A 689 -23.07 -6.97 -9.38
C ILE A 689 -23.79 -7.51 -10.62
N ILE A 690 -23.10 -7.62 -11.76
CA ILE A 690 -23.67 -8.05 -13.05
C ILE A 690 -23.17 -9.44 -13.44
N GLY A 691 -24.01 -10.19 -14.15
CA GLY A 691 -23.65 -11.49 -14.74
C GLY A 691 -24.37 -12.68 -14.12
N SER A 692 -24.32 -13.83 -14.80
CA SER A 692 -25.03 -15.06 -14.43
C SER A 692 -24.18 -16.10 -13.69
N GLY A 693 -22.92 -15.78 -13.38
CA GLY A 693 -22.00 -16.69 -12.70
C GLY A 693 -22.12 -16.56 -11.18
N GLU A 694 -22.28 -17.68 -10.47
CA GLU A 694 -22.00 -17.72 -9.05
C GLU A 694 -20.48 -17.56 -8.85
N ARG A 695 -20.06 -16.72 -7.90
CA ARG A 695 -18.66 -16.74 -7.45
C ARG A 695 -18.34 -18.14 -6.94
N SER A 696 -17.15 -18.65 -7.26
CA SER A 696 -16.73 -19.97 -6.78
C SER A 696 -16.84 -20.04 -5.26
N VAL A 697 -17.50 -21.10 -4.76
CA VAL A 697 -17.66 -21.34 -3.33
C VAL A 697 -16.27 -21.39 -2.67
N GLY A 698 -16.01 -20.48 -1.72
CA GLY A 698 -14.72 -20.37 -1.02
C GLY A 698 -13.67 -19.49 -1.72
N GLY A 699 -13.98 -18.85 -2.85
CA GLY A 699 -13.10 -17.88 -3.51
C GLY A 699 -12.87 -16.61 -2.68
N ALA A 700 -11.72 -15.97 -2.85
CA ALA A 700 -11.44 -14.70 -2.19
C ALA A 700 -12.32 -13.58 -2.76
N SER A 701 -12.77 -12.68 -1.90
CA SER A 701 -13.67 -11.56 -2.23
C SER A 701 -13.08 -10.21 -1.77
N PRO A 702 -11.89 -9.82 -2.28
CA PRO A 702 -11.20 -8.60 -1.86
C PRO A 702 -11.99 -7.33 -2.18
N ASP A 703 -12.86 -7.35 -3.18
CA ASP A 703 -13.76 -6.25 -3.53
C ASP A 703 -14.82 -6.02 -2.43
N LEU A 704 -15.38 -7.10 -1.87
CA LEU A 704 -16.40 -7.05 -0.81
C LEU A 704 -15.81 -6.68 0.56
N TYR A 705 -14.55 -7.05 0.82
CA TYR A 705 -13.83 -6.63 2.03
C TYR A 705 -13.80 -5.10 2.19
N ARG A 706 -13.77 -4.36 1.07
CA ARG A 706 -13.71 -2.89 1.08
C ARG A 706 -14.97 -2.22 1.63
N LEU A 707 -16.07 -2.96 1.80
CA LEU A 707 -17.30 -2.48 2.42
C LEU A 707 -17.20 -2.38 3.94
N TYR A 708 -16.23 -3.07 4.56
CA TYR A 708 -16.08 -3.01 6.00
C TYR A 708 -15.79 -1.58 6.47
N GLY A 709 -16.57 -1.10 7.43
CA GLY A 709 -16.48 0.25 7.97
C GLY A 709 -16.99 1.37 7.05
N LYS A 710 -17.61 1.04 5.91
CA LYS A 710 -18.17 2.03 4.97
C LYS A 710 -19.67 2.23 5.19
N THR A 711 -20.11 3.47 5.05
CA THR A 711 -21.50 3.91 5.21
C THR A 711 -22.17 4.22 3.87
N MET A 712 -21.39 4.31 2.78
CA MET A 712 -21.93 4.43 1.42
C MET A 712 -21.13 3.59 0.42
N VAL A 713 -21.84 2.94 -0.50
CA VAL A 713 -21.23 2.23 -1.63
C VAL A 713 -21.82 2.73 -2.95
N ARG A 714 -20.94 3.04 -3.91
CA ARG A 714 -21.35 3.32 -5.30
C ARG A 714 -20.99 2.18 -6.24
N ILE A 715 -21.90 1.88 -7.16
CA ILE A 715 -21.67 0.98 -8.30
C ILE A 715 -21.88 1.81 -9.56
N LEU A 716 -20.82 1.96 -10.35
CA LEU A 716 -20.79 2.83 -11.52
C LEU A 716 -21.10 2.04 -12.79
N GLU A 717 -21.84 2.67 -13.69
CA GLU A 717 -22.02 2.22 -15.08
C GLU A 717 -22.59 0.81 -15.23
N VAL A 718 -23.70 0.54 -14.53
CA VAL A 718 -24.46 -0.69 -14.75
C VAL A 718 -24.99 -0.68 -16.20
N PRO A 719 -24.59 -1.65 -17.04
CA PRO A 719 -25.07 -1.74 -18.41
C PRO A 719 -26.56 -2.07 -18.44
N GLY A 720 -27.25 -1.58 -19.48
CA GLY A 720 -28.62 -1.99 -19.75
C GLY A 720 -28.71 -3.46 -20.14
N ASP A 721 -29.87 -4.06 -19.91
CA ASP A 721 -30.23 -5.41 -20.35
C ASP A 721 -29.40 -6.57 -19.76
N GLU A 722 -28.34 -6.29 -18.99
CA GLU A 722 -27.59 -7.33 -18.27
C GLU A 722 -28.28 -7.75 -16.97
N PRO A 723 -28.24 -9.04 -16.60
CA PRO A 723 -28.89 -9.53 -15.40
C PRO A 723 -28.15 -9.07 -14.13
N LEU A 724 -28.90 -8.54 -13.16
CA LEU A 724 -28.39 -8.27 -11.81
C LEU A 724 -28.18 -9.56 -11.02
N HIS A 725 -27.13 -9.57 -10.19
CA HIS A 725 -26.89 -10.60 -9.19
C HIS A 725 -27.78 -10.35 -7.97
N GLU A 726 -29.02 -10.83 -8.04
CA GLU A 726 -30.07 -10.56 -7.03
C GLU A 726 -29.65 -10.94 -5.60
N ASP A 727 -28.90 -12.03 -5.44
CA ASP A 727 -28.39 -12.46 -4.14
C ASP A 727 -27.38 -11.47 -3.56
N LEU A 728 -26.50 -10.89 -4.38
CA LEU A 728 -25.60 -9.86 -3.90
C LEU A 728 -26.34 -8.58 -3.53
N ILE A 729 -27.36 -8.17 -4.30
CA ILE A 729 -28.19 -7.01 -3.93
C ILE A 729 -28.91 -7.26 -2.61
N LYS A 730 -29.45 -8.46 -2.39
CA LYS A 730 -30.06 -8.87 -1.12
C LYS A 730 -29.06 -8.83 0.04
N LYS A 731 -27.80 -9.18 -0.18
CA LYS A 731 -26.72 -9.07 0.82
C LYS A 731 -26.29 -7.62 1.06
N LEU A 732 -26.17 -6.80 0.01
CA LEU A 732 -25.81 -5.38 0.11
C LEU A 732 -26.88 -4.58 0.85
N THR A 733 -28.15 -4.91 0.63
CA THR A 733 -29.31 -4.30 1.33
C THR A 733 -29.78 -5.13 2.52
N GLY A 734 -29.07 -6.20 2.86
CA GLY A 734 -29.42 -7.12 3.92
C GLY A 734 -28.96 -6.60 5.28
N GLY A 735 -29.40 -7.29 6.32
CA GLY A 735 -28.88 -7.15 7.68
C GLY A 735 -28.15 -8.41 8.15
N GLU A 736 -27.88 -9.36 7.26
CA GLU A 736 -27.18 -10.60 7.60
C GLU A 736 -25.65 -10.37 7.59
N PRO A 737 -24.88 -11.11 8.41
CA PRO A 737 -23.43 -11.10 8.35
C PRO A 737 -22.94 -11.39 6.94
N PHE A 738 -21.96 -10.61 6.53
CA PHE A 738 -21.35 -10.64 5.21
C PHE A 738 -20.02 -11.41 5.32
N PRO A 739 -19.99 -12.72 4.98
CA PRO A 739 -18.75 -13.48 5.04
C PRO A 739 -17.83 -13.06 3.90
N VAL A 740 -16.62 -12.67 4.26
CA VAL A 740 -15.58 -12.27 3.32
C VAL A 740 -14.31 -13.06 3.59
N ARG A 741 -13.69 -13.50 2.49
CA ARG A 741 -12.37 -14.11 2.52
C ARG A 741 -11.40 -13.21 1.80
N THR A 742 -10.49 -12.62 2.53
CA THR A 742 -9.40 -11.79 1.99
C THR A 742 -8.28 -12.65 1.40
N LEU A 743 -7.59 -12.17 0.36
CA LEU A 743 -6.35 -12.83 -0.11
C LEU A 743 -5.33 -12.81 1.04
N PHE A 744 -4.73 -13.98 1.35
CA PHE A 744 -3.64 -14.15 2.33
C PHE A 744 -3.97 -13.83 3.80
N LYS A 745 -5.25 -13.65 4.13
CA LYS A 745 -5.73 -13.38 5.47
C LYS A 745 -6.90 -14.32 5.78
N GLY A 746 -7.25 -14.39 7.07
CA GLY A 746 -8.29 -15.26 7.60
C GLY A 746 -9.69 -15.00 7.03
N TYR A 747 -10.67 -15.75 7.55
CA TYR A 747 -12.07 -15.40 7.35
C TYR A 747 -12.44 -14.21 8.22
N PHE A 748 -13.36 -13.40 7.72
CA PHE A 748 -13.83 -12.19 8.36
C PHE A 748 -15.31 -12.01 8.03
N GLU A 749 -16.15 -11.87 9.06
CA GLU A 749 -17.58 -11.60 8.90
C GLU A 749 -17.92 -10.25 9.53
N PHE A 750 -18.75 -9.46 8.85
CA PHE A 750 -19.23 -8.16 9.34
C PHE A 750 -20.61 -7.85 8.80
N HIS A 751 -21.35 -6.95 9.45
CA HIS A 751 -22.62 -6.47 8.94
C HIS A 751 -22.41 -5.33 7.95
N ASN A 752 -22.95 -5.45 6.74
CA ASN A 752 -22.91 -4.34 5.78
C ASN A 752 -23.92 -3.26 6.20
N VAL A 753 -23.41 -2.05 6.42
CA VAL A 753 -24.20 -0.87 6.79
C VAL A 753 -24.18 0.20 5.70
N ALA A 754 -23.53 -0.07 4.57
CA ALA A 754 -23.37 0.91 3.51
C ALA A 754 -24.67 1.12 2.73
N THR A 755 -25.08 2.37 2.56
CA THR A 755 -26.17 2.78 1.67
C THR A 755 -25.75 2.62 0.20
N PRO A 756 -26.42 1.75 -0.59
CA PRO A 756 -26.00 1.48 -1.96
C PRO A 756 -26.63 2.42 -2.99
N HIS A 757 -25.77 3.00 -3.82
CA HIS A 757 -26.11 3.80 -5.00
C HIS A 757 -25.61 3.11 -6.27
N MET A 758 -26.51 2.91 -7.23
CA MET A 758 -26.19 2.42 -8.56
C MET A 758 -26.42 3.52 -9.58
N SER A 759 -25.68 3.49 -10.69
CA SER A 759 -25.91 4.40 -11.82
C SER A 759 -25.77 3.69 -13.14
N GLY A 760 -26.59 4.06 -14.12
CA GLY A 760 -26.56 3.48 -15.45
C GLY A 760 -27.30 4.32 -16.49
N ASN A 761 -26.96 4.09 -17.75
CA ASN A 761 -27.65 4.68 -18.90
C ASN A 761 -28.73 3.75 -19.48
N GLY A 762 -28.68 2.47 -19.12
CA GLY A 762 -29.72 1.47 -19.40
C GLY A 762 -30.25 0.89 -18.10
N LEU A 763 -31.45 0.32 -18.14
CA LEU A 763 -32.02 -0.40 -17.00
C LEU A 763 -31.54 -1.86 -17.06
N PRO A 764 -30.98 -2.41 -15.98
CA PRO A 764 -30.54 -3.80 -15.98
C PRO A 764 -31.74 -4.76 -16.01
N THR A 765 -31.51 -6.03 -16.35
CA THR A 765 -32.55 -7.06 -16.28
C THR A 765 -32.64 -7.62 -14.86
N ILE A 766 -33.85 -7.77 -14.33
CA ILE A 766 -34.13 -8.52 -13.11
C ILE A 766 -34.88 -9.79 -13.52
N ASN A 767 -34.32 -10.96 -13.21
CA ASN A 767 -34.73 -12.23 -13.81
C ASN A 767 -35.61 -13.09 -12.89
N GLY A 768 -35.49 -12.88 -11.58
CA GLY A 768 -36.19 -13.59 -10.53
C GLY A 768 -37.66 -13.19 -10.46
N THR A 769 -38.50 -14.18 -10.17
CA THR A 769 -39.92 -14.01 -9.85
C THR A 769 -40.15 -13.57 -8.39
N ASP A 770 -39.08 -13.23 -7.67
CA ASP A 770 -39.10 -12.88 -6.25
C ASP A 770 -39.31 -11.37 -6.08
N ASN A 771 -40.49 -10.98 -5.57
CA ASN A 771 -40.82 -9.59 -5.20
C ASN A 771 -39.78 -8.95 -4.25
N GLY A 772 -38.95 -9.77 -3.60
CA GLY A 772 -37.91 -9.34 -2.67
C GLY A 772 -36.88 -8.37 -3.25
N ILE A 773 -36.62 -8.34 -4.56
CA ILE A 773 -35.70 -7.37 -5.18
C ILE A 773 -36.38 -6.03 -5.46
N TRP A 774 -37.65 -6.04 -5.88
CA TRP A 774 -38.40 -4.83 -6.24
C TRP A 774 -38.69 -3.95 -5.03
N ARG A 775 -38.96 -4.54 -3.86
CA ARG A 775 -39.06 -3.79 -2.60
C ARG A 775 -37.76 -3.10 -2.17
N ARG A 776 -36.63 -3.45 -2.81
CA ARG A 776 -35.30 -2.91 -2.53
C ARG A 776 -34.83 -1.96 -3.64
N MET A 777 -35.62 -1.69 -4.66
CA MET A 777 -35.21 -0.82 -5.78
C MET A 777 -35.90 0.53 -5.67
N LEU A 778 -35.13 1.61 -5.75
CA LEU A 778 -35.63 2.97 -5.91
C LEU A 778 -35.06 3.56 -7.20
N LEU A 779 -35.88 3.64 -8.24
CA LEU A 779 -35.48 4.20 -9.53
C LEU A 779 -35.69 5.72 -9.54
N VAL A 780 -34.60 6.48 -9.69
CA VAL A 780 -34.66 7.94 -9.85
C VAL A 780 -34.16 8.33 -11.23
N ASN A 781 -35.07 8.86 -12.06
CA ASN A 781 -34.71 9.37 -13.38
C ASN A 781 -34.19 10.82 -13.31
N TRP A 782 -33.06 11.03 -13.96
CA TRP A 782 -32.45 12.34 -14.21
C TRP A 782 -32.82 12.79 -15.62
N ASP A 783 -34.03 13.35 -15.73
CA ASP A 783 -34.72 13.65 -16.99
C ASP A 783 -34.14 14.87 -17.73
N GLN A 784 -33.39 15.72 -17.03
CA GLN A 784 -32.87 16.97 -17.57
C GLN A 784 -31.61 16.75 -18.39
N ILE A 785 -31.62 17.11 -19.67
CA ILE A 785 -30.43 17.09 -20.53
C ILE A 785 -29.77 18.47 -20.50
N ILE A 786 -28.48 18.52 -20.19
CA ILE A 786 -27.67 19.74 -20.20
C ILE A 786 -27.23 20.04 -21.66
N PRO A 787 -27.67 21.18 -22.23
CA PRO A 787 -27.27 21.63 -23.56
C PRO A 787 -25.75 21.73 -23.69
N GLU A 788 -25.21 21.44 -24.88
CA GLU A 788 -23.76 21.41 -25.10
C GLU A 788 -23.05 22.71 -24.73
N ASN A 789 -23.67 23.86 -25.00
CA ASN A 789 -23.17 25.19 -24.64
C ASN A 789 -23.21 25.50 -23.13
N GLU A 790 -23.97 24.74 -22.35
CA GLU A 790 -24.03 24.84 -20.88
C GLU A 790 -23.12 23.81 -20.20
N ARG A 791 -22.55 22.86 -20.96
CA ARG A 791 -21.67 21.82 -20.41
C ARG A 791 -20.36 22.44 -19.98
N ARG A 792 -19.92 22.04 -18.80
CA ARG A 792 -18.64 22.42 -18.20
C ARG A 792 -17.78 21.18 -18.06
N ASP A 793 -16.48 21.40 -17.91
CA ASP A 793 -15.56 20.33 -17.58
C ASP A 793 -16.00 19.63 -16.28
N PHE A 794 -15.96 18.30 -16.31
CA PHE A 794 -16.46 17.47 -15.21
C PHE A 794 -15.65 17.69 -13.94
N GLU A 795 -14.32 17.70 -14.06
CA GLU A 795 -13.40 17.84 -12.93
C GLU A 795 -13.50 19.24 -12.34
N GLU A 796 -13.53 20.27 -13.20
CA GLU A 796 -13.69 21.66 -12.78
C GLU A 796 -14.98 21.86 -11.98
N MET A 797 -16.10 21.33 -12.48
CA MET A 797 -17.40 21.48 -11.84
C MET A 797 -17.45 20.79 -10.47
N VAL A 798 -16.98 19.54 -10.38
CA VAL A 798 -16.95 18.82 -9.11
C VAL A 798 -16.00 19.48 -8.12
N ALA A 799 -14.80 19.87 -8.56
CA ALA A 799 -13.82 20.54 -7.71
C ALA A 799 -14.34 21.88 -7.17
N GLU A 800 -15.07 22.64 -7.99
CA GLU A 800 -15.74 23.87 -7.58
C GLU A 800 -16.82 23.61 -6.51
N LEU A 801 -17.72 22.65 -6.74
CA LEU A 801 -18.76 22.29 -5.78
C LEU A 801 -18.16 21.86 -4.43
N VAL A 802 -17.14 21.02 -4.44
CA VAL A 802 -16.49 20.56 -3.19
C VAL A 802 -15.74 21.70 -2.51
N ARG A 803 -15.01 22.54 -3.26
CA ARG A 803 -14.20 23.63 -2.71
C ARG A 803 -15.05 24.74 -2.11
N GLU A 804 -16.14 25.11 -2.78
CA GLU A 804 -16.95 26.27 -2.39
C GLU A 804 -18.13 25.89 -1.50
N ASP A 805 -18.78 24.77 -1.78
CA ASP A 805 -20.00 24.37 -1.11
C ASP A 805 -19.83 23.12 -0.23
N GLY A 806 -18.63 22.52 -0.13
CA GLY A 806 -18.42 21.25 0.57
C GLY A 806 -19.04 21.20 1.97
N SER A 807 -18.83 22.23 2.80
CA SER A 807 -19.44 22.31 4.15
C SER A 807 -20.96 22.43 4.10
N GLY A 808 -21.51 23.17 3.13
CA GLY A 808 -22.96 23.27 2.94
C GLY A 808 -23.58 22.01 2.35
N ILE A 809 -22.85 21.24 1.52
CA ILE A 809 -23.27 19.92 1.04
C ILE A 809 -23.32 18.94 2.22
N LEU A 810 -22.34 18.98 3.12
CA LEU A 810 -22.36 18.19 4.34
C LEU A 810 -23.55 18.55 5.24
N ALA A 811 -23.86 19.85 5.38
CA ALA A 811 -25.07 20.32 6.06
C ALA A 811 -26.36 19.83 5.38
N TRP A 812 -26.41 19.86 4.04
CA TRP A 812 -27.51 19.33 3.23
C TRP A 812 -27.71 17.81 3.44
N LEU A 813 -26.63 17.03 3.55
CA LEU A 813 -26.70 15.61 3.89
C LEU A 813 -27.22 15.39 5.30
N ALA A 814 -26.71 16.14 6.29
CA ALA A 814 -27.16 16.07 7.68
C ALA A 814 -28.65 16.44 7.83
N ALA A 815 -29.13 17.44 7.10
CA ALA A 815 -30.55 17.78 7.04
C ALA A 815 -31.39 16.63 6.47
N GLY A 816 -30.88 15.92 5.45
CA GLY A 816 -31.52 14.71 4.92
C GLY A 816 -31.61 13.58 5.96
N VAL A 817 -30.57 13.41 6.77
CA VAL A 817 -30.58 12.44 7.88
C VAL A 817 -31.64 12.79 8.91
N LEU A 818 -31.70 14.06 9.34
CA LEU A 818 -32.68 14.51 10.32
C LEU A 818 -34.11 14.30 9.82
N ASP A 819 -34.38 14.68 8.57
CA ASP A 819 -35.69 14.45 7.95
C ASP A 819 -36.05 12.95 7.89
N TYR A 820 -35.10 12.08 7.55
CA TYR A 820 -35.31 10.64 7.56
C TYR A 820 -35.59 10.08 8.97
N LEU A 821 -34.79 10.48 9.97
CA LEU A 821 -34.95 9.98 11.34
C LEU A 821 -36.28 10.43 11.96
N GLN A 822 -36.77 11.61 11.56
CA GLN A 822 -38.03 12.17 12.03
C GLN A 822 -39.25 11.61 11.29
N ASN A 823 -39.20 11.52 9.97
CA ASN A 823 -40.37 11.26 9.12
C ASN A 823 -40.32 9.90 8.40
N GLY A 824 -39.24 9.15 8.54
CA GLY A 824 -38.97 7.96 7.74
C GLY A 824 -38.59 8.30 6.30
N LEU A 825 -38.42 7.25 5.48
CA LEU A 825 -38.11 7.41 4.07
C LEU A 825 -39.31 7.98 3.31
N PHE A 826 -39.13 9.18 2.76
CA PHE A 826 -40.04 9.78 1.82
C PHE A 826 -39.73 9.29 0.41
N ILE A 827 -40.67 8.59 -0.22
CA ILE A 827 -40.59 8.16 -1.62
C ILE A 827 -41.53 9.03 -2.45
N ALA A 828 -40.96 9.94 -3.25
CA ALA A 828 -41.73 10.80 -4.13
C ALA A 828 -42.65 9.97 -5.05
N PRO A 829 -43.89 10.43 -5.34
CA PRO A 829 -44.80 9.76 -6.27
C PRO A 829 -44.16 9.48 -7.63
N ALA A 830 -43.33 10.40 -8.13
CA ALA A 830 -42.59 10.22 -9.38
C ALA A 830 -41.57 9.06 -9.31
N VAL A 831 -40.86 8.89 -8.19
CA VAL A 831 -39.89 7.78 -7.99
C VAL A 831 -40.63 6.44 -7.89
N ARG A 832 -41.76 6.42 -7.19
CA ARG A 832 -42.62 5.24 -7.08
C ARG A 832 -43.14 4.82 -8.45
N ALA A 833 -43.76 5.74 -9.18
CA ALA A 833 -44.28 5.47 -10.52
C ALA A 833 -43.18 5.00 -11.50
N GLN A 834 -41.98 5.58 -11.42
CA GLN A 834 -40.83 5.14 -12.23
C GLN A 834 -40.41 3.71 -11.90
N THR A 835 -40.33 3.39 -10.60
CA THR A 835 -39.97 2.05 -10.12
C THR A 835 -41.03 1.02 -10.53
N ASP A 836 -42.31 1.35 -10.37
CA ASP A 836 -43.43 0.49 -10.75
C ASP A 836 -43.45 0.23 -12.27
N SER A 837 -43.26 1.28 -13.08
CA SER A 837 -43.15 1.13 -14.54
C SER A 837 -41.99 0.23 -14.97
N TYR A 838 -40.83 0.35 -14.30
CA TYR A 838 -39.69 -0.53 -14.57
C TYR A 838 -39.97 -1.99 -14.16
N HIS A 839 -40.71 -2.19 -13.07
CA HIS A 839 -41.16 -3.52 -12.66
C HIS A 839 -42.09 -4.17 -13.69
N GLU A 840 -43.10 -3.42 -14.15
CA GLU A 840 -44.07 -3.87 -15.16
C GLU A 840 -43.37 -4.23 -16.49
N GLU A 841 -42.40 -3.43 -16.94
CA GLU A 841 -41.62 -3.73 -18.15
C GLU A 841 -40.84 -5.06 -18.05
N MET A 842 -40.40 -5.44 -16.85
CA MET A 842 -39.60 -6.64 -16.62
C MET A 842 -40.44 -7.91 -16.39
N ASP A 843 -41.73 -7.77 -16.04
CA ASP A 843 -42.71 -8.85 -15.87
C ASP A 843 -43.87 -8.85 -16.90
N PRO A 844 -43.58 -9.15 -18.18
CA PRO A 844 -44.63 -9.24 -19.21
C PRO A 844 -45.63 -10.38 -18.96
N ILE A 845 -45.27 -11.38 -18.13
CA ILE A 845 -46.17 -12.50 -17.80
C ILE A 845 -47.23 -12.04 -16.81
N GLY A 846 -46.84 -11.31 -15.75
CA GLY A 846 -47.77 -10.73 -14.79
C GLY A 846 -48.73 -9.72 -15.44
N GLU A 847 -48.23 -8.88 -16.33
CA GLU A 847 -49.07 -7.92 -17.08
C GLU A 847 -50.10 -8.64 -17.97
N PHE A 848 -49.68 -9.68 -18.71
CA PHE A 848 -50.61 -10.54 -19.46
C PHE A 848 -51.63 -11.20 -18.53
N TRP A 849 -51.21 -11.71 -17.37
CA TRP A 849 -52.09 -12.37 -16.42
C TRP A 849 -53.18 -11.42 -15.92
N MET A 850 -52.80 -10.21 -15.49
CA MET A 850 -53.74 -9.20 -15.03
C MET A 850 -54.66 -8.69 -16.15
N THR A 851 -54.16 -8.60 -17.38
CA THR A 851 -54.92 -8.02 -18.49
C THR A 851 -55.88 -9.04 -19.11
N CYS A 852 -55.38 -10.25 -19.39
CA CYS A 852 -56.06 -11.22 -20.26
C CYS A 852 -56.56 -12.48 -19.55
N VAL A 853 -56.27 -12.67 -18.26
CA VAL A 853 -56.72 -13.85 -17.51
C VAL A 853 -57.76 -13.44 -16.46
N ARG A 854 -58.87 -14.18 -16.39
CA ARG A 854 -59.92 -14.00 -15.39
C ARG A 854 -60.23 -15.33 -14.72
N GLU A 855 -60.54 -15.29 -13.43
CA GLU A 855 -61.02 -16.47 -12.72
C GLU A 855 -62.39 -16.91 -13.26
N ASP A 856 -62.52 -18.20 -13.55
CA ASP A 856 -63.77 -18.84 -13.94
C ASP A 856 -63.74 -20.32 -13.47
N PRO A 857 -64.39 -20.65 -12.33
CA PRO A 857 -64.28 -21.97 -11.69
C PRO A 857 -64.72 -23.15 -12.56
N VAL A 858 -65.45 -22.90 -13.65
CA VAL A 858 -66.03 -23.93 -14.52
C VAL A 858 -65.19 -24.14 -15.78
N CYS A 859 -64.31 -23.19 -16.11
CA CYS A 859 -63.48 -23.25 -17.30
C CYS A 859 -62.16 -23.99 -17.05
N GLU A 860 -61.68 -24.62 -18.11
CA GLU A 860 -60.31 -25.08 -18.22
C GLU A 860 -59.71 -24.65 -19.56
N ILE A 861 -58.43 -24.32 -19.56
CA ILE A 861 -57.69 -23.97 -20.76
C ILE A 861 -56.49 -24.87 -20.94
N GLN A 862 -56.21 -25.30 -22.17
CA GLN A 862 -55.01 -26.06 -22.46
C GLN A 862 -53.78 -25.15 -22.27
N ALA A 863 -52.73 -25.65 -21.61
CA ALA A 863 -51.53 -24.86 -21.31
C ALA A 863 -50.89 -24.22 -22.56
N ARG A 864 -50.94 -24.93 -23.69
CA ARG A 864 -50.43 -24.44 -24.98
C ARG A 864 -51.24 -23.26 -25.52
N ASP A 865 -52.56 -23.29 -25.35
CA ASP A 865 -53.44 -22.23 -25.84
C ASP A 865 -53.29 -20.96 -24.99
N LEU A 866 -53.15 -21.12 -23.67
CA LEU A 866 -52.80 -20.04 -22.76
C LEU A 866 -51.43 -19.41 -23.10
N TYR A 867 -50.43 -20.24 -23.42
CA TYR A 867 -49.11 -19.76 -23.84
C TYR A 867 -49.14 -19.05 -25.21
N ASN A 868 -49.90 -19.57 -26.18
CA ASN A 868 -50.08 -18.92 -27.47
C ASN A 868 -50.74 -17.54 -27.29
N ALA A 869 -51.79 -17.44 -26.46
CA ALA A 869 -52.42 -16.17 -26.13
C ALA A 869 -51.43 -15.18 -25.49
N TYR A 870 -50.57 -15.65 -24.57
CA TYR A 870 -49.50 -14.83 -24.00
C TYR A 870 -48.52 -14.33 -25.07
N ARG A 871 -48.08 -15.20 -25.98
CA ARG A 871 -47.16 -14.85 -27.06
C ARG A 871 -47.77 -13.82 -28.00
N ASP A 872 -49.03 -14.01 -28.37
CA ASP A 872 -49.73 -13.15 -29.32
C ASP A 872 -50.00 -11.77 -28.68
N TRP A 873 -50.45 -11.74 -27.42
CA TRP A 873 -50.56 -10.51 -26.62
C TRP A 873 -49.21 -9.80 -26.46
N SER A 874 -48.14 -10.54 -26.14
CA SER A 874 -46.79 -9.96 -25.99
C SER A 874 -46.32 -9.33 -27.29
N THR A 875 -46.56 -10.00 -28.42
CA THR A 875 -46.19 -9.50 -29.76
C THR A 875 -46.98 -8.24 -30.10
N ALA A 876 -48.29 -8.25 -29.84
CA ALA A 876 -49.16 -7.10 -30.08
C ALA A 876 -48.78 -5.86 -29.23
N ASN A 877 -48.23 -6.08 -28.04
CA ASN A 877 -47.80 -5.02 -27.13
C ASN A 877 -46.28 -4.71 -27.21
N ALA A 878 -45.57 -5.25 -28.22
CA ALA A 878 -44.12 -5.11 -28.38
C ALA A 878 -43.30 -5.53 -27.14
N LYS A 879 -43.83 -6.47 -26.36
CA LYS A 879 -43.19 -7.03 -25.16
C LYS A 879 -42.33 -8.25 -25.54
N ARG A 880 -41.25 -8.48 -24.78
CA ARG A 880 -40.36 -9.63 -24.99
C ARG A 880 -41.06 -10.93 -24.60
N VAL A 881 -41.30 -11.80 -25.59
CA VAL A 881 -41.86 -13.14 -25.37
C VAL A 881 -40.89 -14.00 -24.52
N ARG A 882 -41.42 -14.64 -23.48
CA ARG A 882 -40.70 -15.63 -22.65
C ARG A 882 -41.00 -17.03 -23.17
N THR A 883 -40.10 -17.99 -22.99
CA THR A 883 -40.31 -19.38 -23.45
C THR A 883 -41.48 -20.05 -22.73
N GLU A 884 -42.12 -21.03 -23.36
CA GLU A 884 -43.24 -21.80 -22.78
C GLU A 884 -42.89 -22.42 -21.43
N THR A 885 -41.65 -22.91 -21.29
CA THR A 885 -41.13 -23.44 -20.02
C THR A 885 -41.03 -22.37 -18.93
N LYS A 886 -40.57 -21.16 -19.25
CA LYS A 886 -40.47 -20.06 -18.27
C LYS A 886 -41.86 -19.55 -17.90
N PHE A 887 -42.74 -19.37 -18.89
CA PHE A 887 -44.15 -19.02 -18.70
C PHE A 887 -44.84 -19.98 -17.73
N GLY A 888 -44.79 -21.29 -18.01
CA GLY A 888 -45.43 -22.30 -17.19
C GLY A 888 -44.84 -22.44 -15.78
N ARG A 889 -43.57 -22.06 -15.56
CA ARG A 889 -42.97 -21.97 -14.22
C ARG A 889 -43.49 -20.77 -13.44
N THR A 890 -43.57 -19.60 -14.09
CA THR A 890 -44.02 -18.35 -13.45
C THR A 890 -45.47 -18.43 -12.95
N ILE A 891 -46.38 -19.03 -13.72
CA ILE A 891 -47.81 -19.10 -13.35
C ILE A 891 -48.17 -20.31 -12.49
N LYS A 892 -47.20 -21.18 -12.14
CA LYS A 892 -47.45 -22.48 -11.51
C LYS A 892 -48.26 -22.38 -10.21
N ASP A 893 -47.99 -21.35 -9.41
CA ASP A 893 -48.62 -21.17 -8.10
C ASP A 893 -49.90 -20.30 -8.19
N GLN A 894 -50.20 -19.74 -9.36
CA GLN A 894 -51.38 -18.90 -9.61
C GLN A 894 -52.56 -19.69 -10.18
N VAL A 895 -52.33 -20.91 -10.69
CA VAL A 895 -53.38 -21.71 -11.30
C VAL A 895 -53.18 -23.21 -11.10
N LYS A 896 -54.29 -23.93 -10.89
CA LYS A 896 -54.28 -25.37 -10.71
C LYS A 896 -53.97 -26.08 -12.03
N LYS A 897 -52.88 -26.83 -12.04
CA LYS A 897 -52.42 -27.63 -13.19
C LYS A 897 -52.93 -29.08 -13.11
N VAL A 898 -53.51 -29.57 -14.19
CA VAL A 898 -53.98 -30.96 -14.34
C VAL A 898 -53.48 -31.57 -15.64
N THR A 899 -53.23 -32.88 -15.63
CA THR A 899 -52.83 -33.64 -16.83
C THR A 899 -53.97 -34.55 -17.26
N LYS A 900 -54.47 -34.38 -18.49
CA LYS A 900 -55.53 -35.19 -19.09
C LYS A 900 -55.07 -35.68 -20.46
N ASN A 901 -55.13 -37.00 -20.71
CA ASN A 901 -54.75 -37.61 -22.00
C ASN A 901 -53.37 -37.18 -22.53
N GLY A 902 -52.38 -37.04 -21.65
CA GLY A 902 -51.03 -36.60 -22.00
C GLY A 902 -50.88 -35.10 -22.31
N ARG A 903 -51.93 -34.30 -22.13
CA ARG A 903 -51.92 -32.84 -22.29
C ARG A 903 -52.11 -32.14 -20.95
N ILE A 904 -51.56 -30.94 -20.83
CA ILE A 904 -51.62 -30.12 -19.63
C ILE A 904 -52.76 -29.10 -19.79
N TYR A 905 -53.60 -29.00 -18.76
CA TYR A 905 -54.67 -28.02 -18.62
C TYR A 905 -54.49 -27.21 -17.33
N TYR A 906 -55.01 -25.99 -17.36
CA TYR A 906 -55.11 -25.08 -16.23
C TYR A 906 -56.60 -24.86 -15.91
N GLU A 907 -57.02 -25.21 -14.70
CA GLU A 907 -58.41 -25.12 -14.24
C GLU A 907 -58.70 -23.80 -13.53
N GLY A 908 -59.94 -23.32 -13.62
CA GLY A 908 -60.42 -22.19 -12.84
C GLY A 908 -60.14 -20.82 -13.46
N ILE A 909 -59.73 -20.79 -14.74
CA ILE A 909 -59.40 -19.56 -15.46
C ILE A 909 -59.94 -19.57 -16.89
N LYS A 910 -60.14 -18.38 -17.44
CA LYS A 910 -60.44 -18.15 -18.86
C LYS A 910 -59.66 -16.96 -19.41
N LEU A 911 -59.57 -16.91 -20.74
CA LEU A 911 -58.99 -15.78 -21.46
C LEU A 911 -60.04 -14.71 -21.77
N THR A 912 -59.67 -13.45 -21.59
CA THR A 912 -60.41 -12.27 -22.04
C THR A 912 -59.45 -11.33 -22.77
N ASP A 913 -59.97 -10.53 -23.70
CA ASP A 913 -59.22 -9.41 -24.30
C ASP A 913 -57.87 -9.78 -24.95
N VAL A 914 -57.73 -11.01 -25.46
CA VAL A 914 -56.53 -11.45 -26.20
C VAL A 914 -56.59 -10.90 -27.63
N PRO A 915 -55.57 -10.17 -28.10
CA PRO A 915 -55.52 -9.67 -29.48
C PRO A 915 -55.57 -10.82 -30.49
N GLN A 916 -56.31 -10.63 -31.59
CA GLN A 916 -56.28 -11.56 -32.72
C GLN A 916 -54.88 -11.54 -33.37
N PRO A 917 -54.28 -12.70 -33.72
CA PRO A 917 -52.94 -12.74 -34.30
C PRO A 917 -52.88 -11.95 -35.61
N SER A 918 -51.83 -11.13 -35.77
CA SER A 918 -51.63 -10.25 -36.94
C SER A 918 -51.27 -10.98 -38.23
N ASP A 919 -50.98 -12.28 -38.15
CA ASP A 919 -50.75 -13.15 -39.31
C ASP A 919 -51.21 -14.59 -38.96
N PRO A 920 -52.38 -15.05 -39.45
CA PRO A 920 -52.74 -16.45 -39.35
C PRO A 920 -51.89 -17.23 -40.37
N GLY A 921 -50.62 -17.46 -40.04
CA GLY A 921 -49.84 -18.48 -40.72
C GLY A 921 -50.60 -19.82 -40.73
N PRO A 922 -50.27 -20.75 -41.65
CA PRO A 922 -51.17 -21.79 -42.19
C PRO A 922 -51.59 -22.92 -41.21
N LEU A 923 -51.58 -22.68 -39.91
CA LEU A 923 -51.99 -23.61 -38.86
C LEU A 923 -53.39 -23.32 -38.27
N TYR A 924 -54.10 -22.29 -38.73
CA TYR A 924 -55.46 -21.96 -38.26
C TYR A 924 -56.60 -22.42 -39.16
N GLU A 925 -56.34 -23.12 -40.26
CA GLU A 925 -57.37 -23.89 -40.97
C GLU A 925 -57.34 -25.34 -40.51
N THR A 926 -58.09 -25.65 -39.45
CA THR A 926 -58.91 -26.86 -39.27
C THR A 926 -59.21 -27.05 -37.78
N ARG A 927 -60.36 -26.54 -37.35
CA ARG A 927 -61.26 -27.16 -36.35
C ARG A 927 -62.54 -26.34 -36.24
N SER A 928 -63.32 -26.34 -37.33
CA SER A 928 -64.75 -26.61 -37.20
C SER A 928 -64.90 -28.12 -37.08
N ASP A 929 -65.90 -28.55 -36.32
CA ASP A 929 -66.26 -29.94 -36.00
C ASP A 929 -65.50 -30.51 -34.79
N TYR A 930 -65.94 -30.13 -33.59
CA TYR A 930 -66.66 -31.00 -32.63
C TYR A 930 -67.09 -30.20 -31.40
#